data_AF-A0A924WRE3-F1
#
_entry.id   AF-A0A924WRE3-F1
#
_cell.length_a   1.000
_cell.length_b   1.000
_cell.length_c   1.000
_cell.angle_alpha   90.00
_cell.angle_beta   90.00
_cell.angle_gamma   90.00
#
_symmetry.space_group_name_H-M   'P 1'
#
loop_
_entity.id
_entity.type
_entity.pdbx_description
1 polymer ?
#
loop_
_entity_poly.entity_id
_entity_poly.type
_entity_poly.pdbx_seq_one_letter_code
_entity_poly.pdbx_strand_id
1 'polypeptide(L)'
;MDLARLPVVRLKGVELHAITEKQCIAHILAALDAGEGGTVVTPNLDIIRRCRSDLNFASLVSEASLVVADGMPLVWASRLQGTPLPQRVPGSDLITSLSIAAAERGRSVFLLGGDDGVATRAAEALRIRAPKLKIAGTYRPPFGFEKSDEEMRRIIDAVTLAQPDIVWVALGSPKQEFLINRIRKVLPGAWWLGVGISFSFLAGSVQRAPRWAQLLGLEWLHRVKQEPKRLFRRYFVDGIPFALSLLCSAAANRLAGLSEENTVGHRHRKHDSDADDIASHRRAFAKSASAKQFRADEESLENSEDLPSPLDTSETDSGAGDSDTGDSDTGDSSAGDAIHSGRPHEISMARGLKRLKAIILLGGKVRQSPLSLAIGRSVLDLPLDENGSILNHWASQSTELMRRVGIESLLVRVMVDQNSHAPVSIDPQYANLVRVERDRSSFRGTGGLIADIAADYADDDLLLIGNASQILLDPLWAIAAALDHKTGDFTLISHRDGTASGLMLLSCKTVRAISSVGYVDLKEQALPKIARDHDVRVVHCRQPTGLPLFSLSDYIGALQRYYHRKERRRARTNPLSEEVSRRFTLVEKGATVSPEAYLHDAVVLRGATVEPGTAAIRSLIGPNVTLRRGRMVTDQLLGAL
;
A
#
# COMPACT_ATOMS: atom_id res chain seq x y z
N MET A 1 1.06 37.33 -24.83
CA MET A 1 2.49 37.07 -24.53
C MET A 1 2.86 35.85 -25.36
N ASP A 2 3.80 35.99 -26.29
CA ASP A 2 4.17 34.94 -27.23
C ASP A 2 4.99 33.84 -26.53
N LEU A 3 4.53 32.57 -26.58
CA LEU A 3 5.19 31.41 -25.97
C LEU A 3 6.62 31.24 -26.48
N ALA A 4 6.86 31.56 -27.76
CA ALA A 4 8.17 31.41 -28.41
C ALA A 4 9.25 32.35 -27.85
N ARG A 5 8.88 33.33 -27.02
CA ARG A 5 9.79 34.34 -26.46
C ARG A 5 10.02 34.19 -24.95
N LEU A 6 9.45 33.18 -24.31
CA LEU A 6 9.67 32.96 -22.89
C LEU A 6 11.09 32.42 -22.65
N PRO A 7 11.86 32.97 -21.69
CA PRO A 7 13.17 32.41 -21.37
C PRO A 7 13.02 30.97 -20.87
N VAL A 8 13.83 30.07 -21.42
CA VAL A 8 13.83 28.65 -21.09
C VAL A 8 15.10 28.28 -20.33
N VAL A 9 14.95 27.52 -19.25
CA VAL A 9 16.05 26.96 -18.46
C VAL A 9 16.12 25.47 -18.71
N ARG A 10 17.24 24.99 -19.23
CA ARG A 10 17.46 23.56 -19.48
C ARG A 10 18.12 22.90 -18.27
N LEU A 11 17.43 21.94 -17.64
CA LEU A 11 17.94 21.12 -16.55
C LEU A 11 17.91 19.64 -16.93
N LYS A 12 19.09 19.00 -17.00
CA LYS A 12 19.25 17.56 -17.32
C LYS A 12 18.47 17.09 -18.57
N GLY A 13 18.38 17.95 -19.58
CA GLY A 13 17.69 17.66 -20.86
C GLY A 13 16.21 18.03 -20.90
N VAL A 14 15.63 18.54 -19.81
CA VAL A 14 14.25 19.05 -19.77
C VAL A 14 14.27 20.58 -19.83
N GLU A 15 13.43 21.15 -20.68
CA GLU A 15 13.25 22.59 -20.87
C GLU A 15 12.14 23.12 -19.97
N LEU A 16 12.48 24.08 -19.10
CA LEU A 16 11.59 24.69 -18.12
C LEU A 16 11.38 26.15 -18.48
N HIS A 17 10.13 26.59 -18.60
CA HIS A 17 9.80 27.99 -18.85
C HIS A 17 10.05 28.80 -17.57
N ALA A 18 10.90 29.82 -17.66
CA ALA A 18 11.26 30.70 -16.55
C ALA A 18 10.20 31.78 -16.35
N ILE A 19 9.03 31.36 -15.85
CA ILE A 19 7.87 32.21 -15.62
C ILE A 19 7.39 32.16 -14.17
N THR A 20 6.74 33.23 -13.74
CA THR A 20 6.02 33.30 -12.46
C THR A 20 4.63 32.69 -12.58
N GLU A 21 4.03 32.35 -11.44
CA GLU A 21 2.65 31.86 -11.36
C GLU A 21 1.67 32.88 -11.94
N LYS A 22 1.86 34.17 -11.64
CA LYS A 22 1.04 35.25 -12.20
C LYS A 22 1.16 35.32 -13.72
N GLN A 23 2.37 35.20 -14.26
CA GLN A 23 2.60 35.17 -15.71
C GLN A 23 2.00 33.92 -16.37
N CYS A 24 2.11 32.76 -15.71
CA CYS A 24 1.51 31.51 -16.16
C CYS A 24 -0.01 31.64 -16.27
N ILE A 25 -0.68 32.13 -15.22
CA ILE A 25 -2.13 32.36 -15.21
C ILE A 25 -2.54 33.39 -16.27
N ALA A 26 -1.83 34.52 -16.36
CA ALA A 26 -2.13 35.55 -17.35
C ALA A 26 -1.98 35.02 -18.78
N HIS A 27 -0.99 34.17 -19.03
CA HIS A 27 -0.79 33.53 -20.32
C HIS A 27 -1.94 32.57 -20.67
N ILE A 28 -2.30 31.66 -19.75
CA ILE A 28 -3.40 30.71 -19.96
C ILE A 28 -4.71 31.45 -20.25
N LEU A 29 -5.02 32.50 -19.48
CA LEU A 29 -6.26 33.27 -19.69
C LEU A 29 -6.24 34.02 -21.02
N ALA A 30 -5.11 34.61 -21.41
CA ALA A 30 -4.99 35.27 -22.71
C ALA A 30 -5.14 34.29 -23.88
N ALA A 31 -4.59 33.08 -23.76
CA ALA A 31 -4.75 32.02 -24.76
C ALA A 31 -6.21 31.55 -24.84
N LEU A 32 -6.88 31.35 -23.69
CA LEU A 32 -8.31 31.06 -23.64
C LEU A 32 -9.17 32.17 -24.27
N ASP A 33 -8.79 33.43 -24.10
CA ASP A 33 -9.45 34.58 -24.74
C ASP A 33 -9.23 34.58 -26.26
N ALA A 34 -8.12 34.04 -26.75
CA ALA A 34 -7.82 33.83 -28.17
C ALA A 34 -8.42 32.52 -28.74
N GLY A 35 -9.05 31.67 -27.93
CA GLY A 35 -9.56 30.36 -28.34
C GLY A 35 -8.49 29.29 -28.51
N GLU A 36 -7.30 29.52 -27.96
CA GLU A 36 -6.15 28.62 -28.02
C GLU A 36 -6.08 27.78 -26.74
N GLY A 37 -6.12 26.45 -26.89
CA GLY A 37 -5.87 25.51 -25.81
C GLY A 37 -4.40 25.13 -25.70
N GLY A 38 -4.07 24.43 -24.62
CA GLY A 38 -2.68 24.08 -24.32
C GLY A 38 -2.55 23.06 -23.21
N THR A 39 -1.32 22.66 -22.92
CA THR A 39 -1.01 21.75 -21.81
C THR A 39 0.02 22.36 -20.88
N VAL A 40 -0.18 22.20 -19.57
CA VAL A 40 0.81 22.58 -18.55
C VAL A 40 1.30 21.34 -17.84
N VAL A 41 2.62 21.15 -17.86
CA VAL A 41 3.31 20.13 -17.06
C VAL A 41 4.08 20.83 -15.95
N THR A 42 3.92 20.35 -14.72
CA THR A 42 4.60 20.89 -13.54
C THR A 42 5.70 19.93 -13.07
N PRO A 43 6.84 19.79 -13.77
CA PRO A 43 7.87 18.83 -13.39
C PRO A 43 8.40 19.12 -11.99
N ASN A 44 8.46 18.05 -11.19
CA ASN A 44 9.29 17.96 -9.99
C ASN A 44 10.49 17.06 -10.27
N LEU A 45 11.33 16.85 -9.25
CA LEU A 45 12.57 16.09 -9.36
C LEU A 45 12.36 14.67 -9.93
N ASP A 46 11.26 14.00 -9.57
CA ASP A 46 10.97 12.65 -10.06
C ASP A 46 10.52 12.65 -11.54
N ILE A 47 9.80 13.68 -11.99
CA ILE A 47 9.44 13.84 -13.41
C ILE A 47 10.71 14.02 -14.26
N ILE A 48 11.65 14.88 -13.83
CA ILE A 48 12.93 15.06 -14.55
C ILE A 48 13.74 13.76 -14.57
N ARG A 49 13.79 13.01 -13.45
CA ARG A 49 14.45 11.71 -13.39
C ARG A 49 13.84 10.73 -14.39
N ARG A 50 12.51 10.65 -14.47
CA ARG A 50 11.79 9.76 -15.38
C ARG A 50 11.99 10.12 -16.85
N CYS A 51 12.05 11.41 -17.18
CA CYS A 51 12.37 11.86 -18.54
C CYS A 51 13.75 11.35 -19.01
N ARG A 52 14.69 11.08 -18.11
CA ARG A 52 15.99 10.49 -18.49
C ARG A 52 15.93 8.99 -18.73
N SER A 53 15.02 8.28 -18.07
CA SER A 53 14.88 6.83 -18.21
C SER A 53 13.89 6.41 -19.30
N ASP A 54 12.96 7.28 -19.67
CA ASP A 54 11.89 7.01 -20.63
C ASP A 54 11.80 8.13 -21.68
N LEU A 55 12.25 7.82 -22.90
CA LEU A 55 12.27 8.76 -24.03
C LEU A 55 10.86 9.12 -24.52
N ASN A 56 9.89 8.21 -24.39
CA ASN A 56 8.50 8.49 -24.78
C ASN A 56 7.90 9.54 -23.83
N PHE A 57 8.15 9.38 -22.52
CA PHE A 57 7.73 10.35 -21.52
C PHE A 57 8.45 11.69 -21.68
N ALA A 58 9.75 11.69 -21.99
CA ALA A 58 10.50 12.92 -22.27
C ALA A 58 9.90 13.70 -23.44
N SER A 59 9.55 13.01 -24.52
CA SER A 59 8.94 13.61 -25.72
C SER A 59 7.60 14.26 -25.39
N LEU A 60 6.77 13.61 -24.58
CA LEU A 60 5.49 14.16 -24.12
C LEU A 60 5.65 15.44 -23.29
N VAL A 61 6.68 15.49 -22.44
CA VAL A 61 6.96 16.68 -21.63
C VAL A 61 7.49 17.83 -22.51
N SER A 62 8.30 17.54 -23.52
CA SER A 62 8.78 18.58 -24.47
C SER A 62 7.69 19.11 -25.40
N GLU A 63 6.65 18.32 -25.69
CA GLU A 63 5.50 18.76 -26.49
C GLU A 63 4.49 19.61 -25.71
N ALA A 64 4.71 19.82 -24.40
CA ALA A 64 3.79 20.60 -23.58
C ALA A 64 3.91 22.10 -23.85
N SER A 65 2.77 22.80 -23.89
CA SER A 65 2.73 24.25 -24.16
C SER A 65 3.47 25.05 -23.09
N LEU A 66 3.37 24.63 -21.83
CA LEU A 66 4.08 25.22 -20.71
C LEU A 66 4.65 24.14 -19.80
N VAL A 67 5.90 24.33 -19.40
CA VAL A 67 6.61 23.45 -18.47
C VAL A 67 7.14 24.29 -17.31
N VAL A 68 6.54 24.17 -16.12
CA VAL A 68 6.83 25.07 -14.97
C VAL A 68 7.33 24.31 -13.74
N ALA A 69 8.31 24.87 -13.03
CA ALA A 69 8.98 24.13 -11.95
C ALA A 69 8.13 24.01 -10.67
N ASP A 70 7.80 22.78 -10.26
CA ASP A 70 7.02 22.46 -9.06
C ASP A 70 7.88 22.31 -7.79
N GLY A 71 9.16 21.94 -7.94
CA GLY A 71 10.05 21.60 -6.82
C GLY A 71 11.16 22.61 -6.55
N MET A 72 11.41 22.91 -5.27
CA MET A 72 12.56 23.74 -4.83
C MET A 72 13.93 23.25 -5.32
N PRO A 73 14.22 21.93 -5.41
CA PRO A 73 15.48 21.46 -5.98
C PRO A 73 15.74 21.94 -7.41
N LEU A 74 14.70 22.15 -8.21
CA LEU A 74 14.84 22.69 -9.58
C LEU A 74 15.22 24.17 -9.56
N VAL A 75 14.61 24.93 -8.66
CA VAL A 75 14.95 26.34 -8.45
C VAL A 75 16.40 26.47 -7.95
N TRP A 76 16.82 25.65 -7.00
CA TRP A 76 18.22 25.63 -6.53
C TRP A 76 19.19 25.26 -7.64
N ALA A 77 18.90 24.20 -8.42
CA ALA A 77 19.74 23.80 -9.55
C ALA A 77 19.84 24.91 -10.61
N SER A 78 18.74 25.58 -10.94
CA SER A 78 18.73 26.68 -11.91
C SER A 78 19.60 27.87 -11.45
N ARG A 79 19.54 28.23 -10.15
CA ARG A 79 20.38 29.28 -9.55
C ARG A 79 21.84 28.88 -9.54
N LEU A 80 22.12 27.61 -9.23
CA LEU A 80 23.47 27.07 -9.21
C LEU A 80 24.07 27.01 -10.62
N GLN A 81 23.27 26.76 -11.65
CA GLN A 81 23.68 26.77 -13.07
C GLN A 81 23.92 28.18 -13.63
N GLY A 82 23.44 29.24 -12.95
CA GLY A 82 23.53 30.62 -13.43
C GLY A 82 22.36 31.08 -14.30
N THR A 83 21.38 30.22 -14.53
CA THR A 83 20.14 30.52 -15.28
C THR A 83 18.93 30.37 -14.35
N PRO A 84 18.71 31.33 -13.42
CA PRO A 84 17.76 31.16 -12.33
C PRO A 84 16.30 31.17 -12.80
N LEU A 85 15.53 30.18 -12.37
CA LEU A 85 14.07 30.22 -12.44
C LEU A 85 13.55 31.28 -11.46
N PRO A 86 12.58 32.13 -11.88
CA PRO A 86 12.14 33.27 -11.07
C PRO A 86 11.43 32.82 -9.79
N GLN A 87 10.64 31.74 -9.86
CA GLN A 87 9.96 31.18 -8.70
C GLN A 87 9.58 29.71 -8.91
N ARG A 88 9.21 29.06 -7.80
CA ARG A 88 8.49 27.79 -7.81
C ARG A 88 7.02 28.05 -8.20
N VAL A 89 6.48 27.24 -9.10
CA VAL A 89 5.08 27.29 -9.54
C VAL A 89 4.48 25.89 -9.37
N PRO A 90 4.01 25.55 -8.16
CA PRO A 90 3.51 24.22 -7.91
C PRO A 90 2.08 24.05 -8.43
N GLY A 91 1.79 22.87 -8.98
CA GLY A 91 0.44 22.54 -9.48
C GLY A 91 -0.65 22.61 -8.40
N SER A 92 -0.25 22.43 -7.14
CA SER A 92 -1.13 22.51 -5.96
C SER A 92 -1.54 23.94 -5.59
N ASP A 93 -0.77 24.96 -5.99
CA ASP A 93 -1.18 26.36 -5.86
C ASP A 93 -1.96 26.81 -7.10
N LEU A 94 -1.47 26.45 -8.30
CA LEU A 94 -2.09 26.79 -9.57
C LEU A 94 -3.56 26.39 -9.64
N ILE A 95 -3.94 25.24 -9.11
CA ILE A 95 -5.35 24.82 -9.12
C ILE A 95 -6.29 25.82 -8.42
N THR A 96 -5.83 26.47 -7.34
CA THR A 96 -6.66 27.45 -6.63
C THR A 96 -6.59 28.80 -7.32
N SER A 97 -5.38 29.29 -7.61
CA SER A 97 -5.17 30.64 -8.16
C SER A 97 -5.70 30.79 -9.59
N LEU A 98 -5.48 29.79 -10.46
CA LEU A 98 -6.03 29.79 -11.82
C LEU A 98 -7.55 29.65 -11.79
N SER A 99 -8.12 28.84 -10.89
CA SER A 99 -9.58 28.71 -10.77
C SER A 99 -10.24 30.01 -10.30
N ILE A 100 -9.62 30.75 -9.38
CA ILE A 100 -10.12 32.08 -8.97
C ILE A 100 -10.10 33.04 -10.17
N ALA A 101 -8.98 33.11 -10.89
CA ALA A 101 -8.86 34.01 -12.05
C ALA A 101 -9.78 33.59 -13.22
N ALA A 102 -10.00 32.29 -13.41
CA ALA A 102 -10.97 31.75 -14.36
C ALA A 102 -12.41 32.17 -14.01
N ALA A 103 -12.77 32.16 -12.72
CA ALA A 103 -14.08 32.61 -12.26
C ALA A 103 -14.34 34.08 -12.57
N GLU A 104 -13.32 34.94 -12.44
CA GLU A 104 -13.42 36.37 -12.78
C GLU A 104 -13.64 36.60 -14.28
N ARG A 105 -13.10 35.72 -15.12
CA ARG A 105 -13.25 35.73 -16.59
C ARG A 105 -14.45 34.91 -17.09
N GLY A 106 -15.27 34.36 -16.18
CA GLY A 106 -16.46 33.57 -16.54
C GLY A 106 -16.16 32.22 -17.19
N ARG A 107 -14.92 31.73 -17.04
CA ARG A 107 -14.42 30.47 -17.58
C ARG A 107 -14.81 29.27 -16.72
N SER A 108 -14.91 28.12 -17.36
CA SER A 108 -15.37 26.86 -16.80
C SER A 108 -14.24 25.88 -16.52
N VAL A 109 -14.37 25.11 -15.44
CA VAL A 109 -13.39 24.09 -15.04
C VAL A 109 -14.04 22.71 -14.99
N PHE A 110 -13.28 21.69 -15.37
CA PHE A 110 -13.64 20.28 -15.23
C PHE A 110 -12.60 19.55 -14.40
N LEU A 111 -13.04 18.69 -13.49
CA LEU A 111 -12.15 17.91 -12.62
C LEU A 111 -12.18 16.44 -13.00
N LEU A 112 -11.06 15.94 -13.53
CA LEU A 112 -10.89 14.58 -14.03
C LEU A 112 -9.91 13.79 -13.13
N GLY A 113 -10.36 12.68 -12.56
CA GLY A 113 -9.54 11.81 -11.71
C GLY A 113 -9.65 12.11 -10.21
N GLY A 114 -8.68 11.63 -9.44
CA GLY A 114 -8.78 11.55 -7.98
C GLY A 114 -9.51 10.30 -7.49
N ASP A 115 -9.46 10.08 -6.18
CA ASP A 115 -10.18 8.99 -5.51
C ASP A 115 -11.69 9.26 -5.45
N ASP A 116 -12.45 8.26 -4.98
CA ASP A 116 -13.90 8.34 -4.99
C ASP A 116 -14.44 9.50 -4.13
N GLY A 117 -15.30 10.30 -4.74
CA GLY A 117 -15.82 11.55 -4.17
C GLY A 117 -14.80 12.68 -3.99
N VAL A 118 -13.51 12.49 -4.28
CA VAL A 118 -12.48 13.54 -4.11
C VAL A 118 -12.65 14.66 -5.12
N ALA A 119 -12.91 14.35 -6.41
CA ALA A 119 -13.14 15.37 -7.43
C ALA A 119 -14.36 16.25 -7.10
N THR A 120 -15.45 15.64 -6.62
CA THR A 120 -16.66 16.36 -6.20
C THR A 120 -16.41 17.26 -5.00
N ARG A 121 -15.72 16.77 -3.96
CA ARG A 121 -15.34 17.61 -2.80
C ARG A 121 -14.36 18.72 -3.18
N ALA A 122 -13.42 18.46 -4.09
CA ALA A 122 -12.52 19.48 -4.60
C ALA A 122 -13.29 20.56 -5.39
N ALA A 123 -14.30 20.17 -6.17
CA ALA A 123 -15.20 21.09 -6.86
C ALA A 123 -15.99 21.97 -5.88
N GLU A 124 -16.53 21.39 -4.80
CA GLU A 124 -17.20 22.14 -3.73
C GLU A 124 -16.25 23.13 -3.03
N ALA A 125 -15.04 22.69 -2.69
CA ALA A 125 -14.03 23.56 -2.09
C ALA A 125 -13.62 24.73 -3.00
N LEU A 126 -13.55 24.50 -4.32
CA LEU A 126 -13.30 25.55 -5.31
C LEU A 126 -14.48 26.51 -5.42
N ARG A 127 -15.72 26.02 -5.38
CA ARG A 127 -16.92 26.89 -5.35
C ARG A 127 -16.96 27.81 -4.14
N ILE A 128 -16.57 27.32 -2.96
CA ILE A 128 -16.50 28.14 -1.75
C ILE A 128 -15.47 29.27 -1.90
N ARG A 129 -14.31 28.97 -2.49
CA ARG A 129 -13.22 29.95 -2.68
C ARG A 129 -13.45 30.90 -3.85
N ALA A 130 -14.14 30.44 -4.89
CA ALA A 130 -14.47 31.19 -6.09
C ALA A 130 -15.95 31.01 -6.43
N PRO A 131 -16.87 31.76 -5.79
CA PRO A 131 -18.32 31.57 -5.95
C PRO A 131 -18.85 31.73 -7.38
N LYS A 132 -18.13 32.50 -8.22
CA LYS A 132 -18.47 32.72 -9.64
C LYS A 132 -17.94 31.62 -10.57
N LEU A 133 -17.20 30.65 -10.07
CA LEU A 133 -16.57 29.61 -10.88
C LEU A 133 -17.61 28.65 -11.44
N LYS A 134 -17.61 28.49 -12.76
CA LYS A 134 -18.44 27.48 -13.44
C LYS A 134 -17.72 26.14 -13.38
N ILE A 135 -18.33 25.17 -12.70
CA ILE A 135 -17.84 23.79 -12.71
C ILE A 135 -18.64 23.04 -13.76
N ALA A 136 -17.98 22.73 -14.88
CA ALA A 136 -18.58 22.05 -16.04
C ALA A 136 -18.89 20.58 -15.74
N GLY A 137 -18.12 19.96 -14.85
CA GLY A 137 -18.37 18.59 -14.41
C GLY A 137 -17.21 18.01 -13.61
N THR A 138 -17.46 16.83 -13.06
CA THR A 138 -16.43 15.98 -12.46
C THR A 138 -16.56 14.58 -13.04
N TYR A 139 -15.44 13.91 -13.30
CA TYR A 139 -15.45 12.53 -13.76
C TYR A 139 -14.32 11.74 -13.11
N ARG A 140 -14.65 10.53 -12.66
CA ARG A 140 -13.70 9.58 -12.09
C ARG A 140 -13.63 8.37 -13.01
N PRO A 141 -12.50 8.12 -13.69
CA PRO A 141 -12.32 6.88 -14.42
C PRO A 141 -12.07 5.71 -13.45
N PRO A 142 -12.58 4.49 -13.73
CA PRO A 142 -12.32 3.31 -12.92
C PRO A 142 -10.85 2.89 -12.96
N PHE A 143 -10.39 2.10 -11.98
CA PHE A 143 -9.02 1.60 -12.01
C PHE A 143 -8.78 0.71 -13.24
N GLY A 144 -7.68 0.96 -13.96
CA GLY A 144 -7.36 0.21 -15.17
C GLY A 144 -8.10 0.67 -16.44
N PHE A 145 -8.82 1.81 -16.40
CA PHE A 145 -9.52 2.39 -17.56
C PHE A 145 -8.64 2.52 -18.82
N GLU A 146 -7.33 2.69 -18.65
CA GLU A 146 -6.34 2.78 -19.74
C GLU A 146 -6.36 1.55 -20.68
N LYS A 147 -6.83 0.39 -20.18
CA LYS A 147 -6.92 -0.88 -20.93
C LYS A 147 -8.28 -1.10 -21.61
N SER A 148 -9.27 -0.24 -21.37
CA SER A 148 -10.61 -0.35 -21.94
C SER A 148 -10.90 0.83 -22.86
N ASP A 149 -11.07 0.57 -24.15
CA ASP A 149 -11.44 1.60 -25.11
C ASP A 149 -12.85 2.17 -24.85
N GLU A 150 -13.74 1.39 -24.23
CA GLU A 150 -15.08 1.84 -23.83
C GLU A 150 -15.02 2.89 -22.71
N GLU A 151 -14.22 2.65 -21.68
CA GLU A 151 -14.04 3.64 -20.60
C GLU A 151 -13.32 4.90 -21.11
N MET A 152 -12.37 4.71 -22.03
CA MET A 152 -11.66 5.83 -22.66
C MET A 152 -12.62 6.69 -23.51
N ARG A 153 -13.57 6.07 -24.22
CA ARG A 153 -14.68 6.78 -24.89
C ARG A 153 -15.57 7.52 -23.89
N ARG A 154 -15.97 6.89 -22.78
CA ARG A 154 -16.78 7.57 -21.75
C ARG A 154 -16.09 8.80 -21.16
N ILE A 155 -14.77 8.76 -20.96
CA ILE A 155 -14.01 9.95 -20.54
C ILE A 155 -14.11 11.04 -21.61
N ILE A 156 -13.84 10.68 -22.87
CA ILE A 156 -13.91 11.63 -23.99
C ILE A 156 -15.31 12.24 -24.09
N ASP A 157 -16.36 11.42 -24.04
CA ASP A 157 -17.75 11.84 -24.13
C ASP A 157 -18.11 12.78 -22.97
N ALA A 158 -17.71 12.45 -21.74
CA ALA A 158 -17.99 13.27 -20.56
C ALA A 158 -17.34 14.66 -20.66
N VAL A 159 -16.07 14.75 -21.08
CA VAL A 159 -15.38 16.03 -21.21
C VAL A 159 -15.90 16.80 -22.44
N THR A 160 -16.18 16.12 -23.55
CA THR A 160 -16.69 16.74 -24.78
C THR A 160 -18.09 17.31 -24.57
N LEU A 161 -18.96 16.59 -23.87
CA LEU A 161 -20.31 17.06 -23.52
C LEU A 161 -20.26 18.28 -22.60
N ALA A 162 -19.29 18.32 -21.68
CA ALA A 162 -19.15 19.41 -20.73
C ALA A 162 -18.53 20.69 -21.31
N GLN A 163 -17.82 20.61 -22.45
CA GLN A 163 -17.08 21.70 -23.11
C GLN A 163 -16.36 22.66 -22.14
N PRO A 164 -15.46 22.16 -21.28
CA PRO A 164 -14.77 23.02 -20.32
C PRO A 164 -13.65 23.85 -20.97
N ASP A 165 -13.40 25.04 -20.42
CA ASP A 165 -12.24 25.86 -20.80
C ASP A 165 -10.95 25.29 -20.18
N ILE A 166 -11.01 24.77 -18.94
CA ILE A 166 -9.85 24.24 -18.21
C ILE A 166 -10.17 22.85 -17.65
N VAL A 167 -9.27 21.89 -17.87
CA VAL A 167 -9.36 20.52 -17.37
C VAL A 167 -8.22 20.21 -16.41
N TRP A 168 -8.58 19.95 -15.16
CA TRP A 168 -7.66 19.49 -14.13
C TRP A 168 -7.61 17.97 -14.11
N VAL A 169 -6.42 17.37 -14.25
CA VAL A 169 -6.23 15.91 -14.27
C VAL A 169 -5.44 15.44 -13.05
N ALA A 170 -6.06 14.60 -12.21
CA ALA A 170 -5.53 14.13 -10.94
C ALA A 170 -5.32 12.60 -10.91
N LEU A 171 -4.54 12.07 -11.86
CA LEU A 171 -4.26 10.62 -11.97
C LEU A 171 -2.82 10.23 -11.56
N GLY A 172 -1.98 11.25 -11.31
CA GLY A 172 -0.57 11.07 -11.00
C GLY A 172 0.29 10.89 -12.25
N SER A 173 1.55 11.29 -12.14
CA SER A 173 2.52 11.16 -13.23
C SER A 173 3.12 9.74 -13.26
N PRO A 174 3.21 9.09 -14.44
CA PRO A 174 3.14 9.66 -15.79
C PRO A 174 1.75 9.53 -16.46
N LYS A 175 0.78 8.89 -15.80
CA LYS A 175 -0.52 8.53 -16.38
C LYS A 175 -1.31 9.73 -16.85
N GLN A 176 -1.30 10.81 -16.08
CA GLN A 176 -2.00 12.04 -16.44
C GLN A 176 -1.44 12.66 -17.73
N GLU A 177 -0.13 12.65 -17.95
CA GLU A 177 0.48 13.20 -19.17
C GLU A 177 0.11 12.38 -20.41
N PHE A 178 0.15 11.05 -20.31
CA PHE A 178 -0.30 10.15 -21.39
C PHE A 178 -1.78 10.35 -21.72
N LEU A 179 -2.64 10.47 -20.70
CA LEU A 179 -4.07 10.69 -20.91
C LEU A 179 -4.35 12.03 -21.58
N ILE A 180 -3.72 13.10 -21.08
CA ILE A 180 -3.85 14.44 -21.66
C ILE A 180 -3.44 14.42 -23.13
N ASN A 181 -2.31 13.79 -23.48
CA ASN A 181 -1.89 13.76 -24.88
C ASN A 181 -2.86 13.00 -25.79
N ARG A 182 -3.51 11.95 -25.28
CA ARG A 182 -4.51 11.17 -26.02
C ARG A 182 -5.80 11.96 -26.26
N ILE A 183 -6.25 12.76 -25.29
CA ILE A 183 -7.58 13.40 -25.30
C ILE A 183 -7.55 14.86 -25.75
N ARG A 184 -6.45 15.60 -25.53
CA ARG A 184 -6.38 17.05 -25.82
C ARG A 184 -6.77 17.43 -27.25
N LYS A 185 -6.57 16.52 -28.22
CA LYS A 185 -6.92 16.73 -29.63
C LYS A 185 -8.42 16.84 -29.87
N VAL A 186 -9.24 16.28 -28.97
CA VAL A 186 -10.72 16.35 -29.05
C VAL A 186 -11.24 17.71 -28.59
N LEU A 187 -10.50 18.38 -27.69
CA LEU A 187 -10.83 19.73 -27.18
C LEU A 187 -9.62 20.65 -27.35
N PRO A 188 -9.32 21.09 -28.59
CA PRO A 188 -8.13 21.88 -28.89
C PRO A 188 -8.16 23.30 -28.29
N GLY A 189 -9.34 23.80 -27.91
CA GLY A 189 -9.50 25.10 -27.25
C GLY A 189 -9.39 25.05 -25.71
N ALA A 190 -9.26 23.86 -25.13
CA ALA A 190 -9.21 23.68 -23.67
C ALA A 190 -7.76 23.62 -23.16
N TRP A 191 -7.54 24.10 -21.93
CA TRP A 191 -6.27 23.98 -21.23
C TRP A 191 -6.24 22.79 -20.29
N TRP A 192 -5.22 21.94 -20.42
CA TRP A 192 -5.09 20.70 -19.66
C TRP A 192 -3.91 20.77 -18.69
N LEU A 193 -4.18 20.51 -17.41
CA LEU A 193 -3.15 20.59 -16.36
C LEU A 193 -3.15 19.34 -15.49
N GLY A 194 -2.01 18.68 -15.41
CA GLY A 194 -1.79 17.55 -14.52
C GLY A 194 -1.46 18.01 -13.10
N VAL A 195 -2.32 17.73 -12.13
CA VAL A 195 -2.20 18.22 -10.74
C VAL A 195 -1.99 17.12 -9.70
N GLY A 196 -1.95 15.85 -10.11
CA GLY A 196 -1.69 14.72 -9.22
C GLY A 196 -2.58 14.72 -7.97
N ILE A 197 -1.98 14.65 -6.78
CA ILE A 197 -2.69 14.58 -5.49
C ILE A 197 -3.33 15.91 -5.04
N SER A 198 -3.30 16.96 -5.86
CA SER A 198 -3.80 18.28 -5.45
C SER A 198 -5.31 18.29 -5.16
N PHE A 199 -6.10 17.41 -5.79
CA PHE A 199 -7.51 17.26 -5.43
C PHE A 199 -7.69 16.80 -3.98
N SER A 200 -6.85 15.88 -3.50
CA SER A 200 -6.89 15.40 -2.12
C SER A 200 -6.52 16.49 -1.11
N PHE A 201 -5.68 17.45 -1.50
CA PHE A 201 -5.42 18.64 -0.68
C PHE A 201 -6.60 19.61 -0.64
N LEU A 202 -7.26 19.84 -1.79
CA LEU A 202 -8.45 20.70 -1.86
C LEU A 202 -9.63 20.11 -1.11
N ALA A 203 -9.83 18.79 -1.24
CA ALA A 203 -10.88 18.04 -0.56
C ALA A 203 -10.59 17.80 0.93
N GLY A 204 -9.53 18.38 1.49
CA GLY A 204 -9.14 18.23 2.91
C GLY A 204 -8.73 16.81 3.32
N SER A 205 -8.60 15.89 2.36
CA SER A 205 -8.32 14.47 2.60
C SER A 205 -6.84 14.22 2.92
N VAL A 206 -5.94 15.14 2.58
CA VAL A 206 -4.52 15.12 2.94
C VAL A 206 -4.11 16.49 3.46
N GLN A 207 -3.38 16.53 4.58
CA GLN A 207 -2.89 17.80 5.15
C GLN A 207 -1.66 18.30 4.37
N ARG A 208 -1.70 19.57 3.95
CA ARG A 208 -0.56 20.22 3.28
C ARG A 208 0.55 20.52 4.29
N ALA A 209 1.80 20.53 3.83
CA ALA A 209 2.93 20.91 4.70
C ALA A 209 2.79 22.36 5.19
N PRO A 210 3.26 22.71 6.40
CA PRO A 210 3.26 24.09 6.89
C PRO A 210 3.99 25.05 5.92
N ARG A 211 3.57 26.33 5.85
CA ARG A 211 4.14 27.31 4.91
C ARG A 211 5.66 27.44 5.02
N TRP A 212 6.21 27.43 6.24
CA TRP A 212 7.66 27.46 6.46
C TRP A 212 8.37 26.25 5.82
N ALA A 213 7.78 25.05 5.92
CA ALA A 213 8.33 23.83 5.34
C ALA A 213 8.24 23.83 3.81
N GLN A 214 7.21 24.46 3.24
CA GLN A 214 7.10 24.65 1.78
C GLN A 214 8.17 25.62 1.25
N LEU A 215 8.39 26.74 1.95
CA LEU A 215 9.41 27.74 1.60
C LEU A 215 10.83 27.19 1.67
N LEU A 216 11.12 26.34 2.67
CA LEU A 216 12.40 25.64 2.81
C LEU A 216 12.54 24.44 1.87
N GLY A 217 11.50 24.08 1.10
CA GLY A 217 11.52 22.91 0.23
C GLY A 217 11.48 21.57 0.97
N LEU A 218 11.07 21.55 2.25
CA LEU A 218 10.91 20.36 3.10
C LEU A 218 9.53 19.69 2.97
N GLU A 219 8.74 20.10 1.98
CA GLU A 219 7.44 19.51 1.69
C GLU A 219 7.52 18.00 1.43
N TRP A 220 8.64 17.52 0.86
CA TRP A 220 8.89 16.10 0.68
C TRP A 220 9.08 15.36 2.01
N LEU A 221 9.74 15.96 3.00
CA LEU A 221 9.96 15.33 4.30
C LEU A 221 8.65 15.19 5.08
N HIS A 222 7.81 16.22 5.02
CA HIS A 222 6.44 16.15 5.55
C HIS A 222 5.61 15.05 4.86
N ARG A 223 5.77 14.87 3.54
CA ARG A 223 5.10 13.79 2.79
C ARG A 223 5.65 12.41 3.11
N VAL A 224 6.96 12.25 3.29
CA VAL A 224 7.52 10.99 3.79
C VAL A 224 6.93 10.69 5.16
N LYS A 225 6.79 11.67 6.05
CA LYS A 225 6.14 11.44 7.35
C LYS A 225 4.69 10.96 7.22
N GLN A 226 3.96 11.44 6.21
CA GLN A 226 2.57 11.03 5.95
C GLN A 226 2.44 9.67 5.24
N GLU A 227 3.37 9.32 4.36
CA GLU A 227 3.35 8.08 3.58
C GLU A 227 4.75 7.43 3.48
N PRO A 228 5.35 7.03 4.62
CA PRO A 228 6.76 6.65 4.66
C PRO A 228 7.05 5.45 3.75
N LYS A 229 6.23 4.40 3.80
CA LYS A 229 6.44 3.19 2.98
C LYS A 229 6.35 3.44 1.47
N ARG A 230 5.51 4.39 1.01
CA ARG A 230 5.32 4.68 -0.43
C ARG A 230 6.40 5.63 -0.95
N LEU A 231 6.77 6.63 -0.16
CA LEU A 231 7.60 7.74 -0.59
C LEU A 231 9.06 7.62 -0.15
N PHE A 232 9.41 6.71 0.78
CA PHE A 232 10.78 6.52 1.24
C PHE A 232 11.73 6.13 0.11
N ARG A 233 11.43 5.08 -0.66
CA ARG A 233 12.27 4.69 -1.80
C ARG A 233 12.37 5.82 -2.83
N ARG A 234 11.23 6.46 -3.15
CA ARG A 234 11.16 7.57 -4.11
C ARG A 234 12.03 8.78 -3.71
N TYR A 235 12.08 9.14 -2.43
CA TYR A 235 12.86 10.30 -1.98
C TYR A 235 14.27 9.93 -1.54
N PHE A 236 14.47 8.91 -0.69
CA PHE A 236 15.78 8.60 -0.14
C PHE A 236 16.66 7.76 -1.06
N VAL A 237 16.08 6.82 -1.80
CA VAL A 237 16.84 5.93 -2.70
C VAL A 237 16.97 6.53 -4.09
N ASP A 238 15.88 7.05 -4.66
CA ASP A 238 15.89 7.58 -6.03
C ASP A 238 16.06 9.11 -6.07
N GLY A 239 15.50 9.82 -5.09
CA GLY A 239 15.42 11.29 -5.07
C GLY A 239 16.70 11.98 -4.65
N ILE A 240 17.30 11.60 -3.51
CA ILE A 240 18.51 12.23 -2.97
C ILE A 240 19.71 12.05 -3.92
N PRO A 241 20.03 10.83 -4.43
CA PRO A 241 21.13 10.68 -5.38
C PRO A 241 20.92 11.47 -6.67
N PHE A 242 19.66 11.56 -7.15
CA PHE A 242 19.34 12.33 -8.34
C PHE A 242 19.39 13.84 -8.09
N ALA A 243 18.94 14.33 -6.93
CA ALA A 243 19.07 15.73 -6.53
C ALA A 243 20.54 16.15 -6.47
N LEU A 244 21.39 15.33 -5.86
CA LEU A 244 22.83 15.57 -5.80
C LEU A 244 23.44 15.57 -7.20
N SER A 245 23.12 14.58 -8.04
CA SER A 245 23.57 14.56 -9.44
C SER A 245 23.08 15.77 -10.25
N LEU A 246 21.87 16.26 -9.99
CA LEU A 246 21.32 17.47 -10.62
C LEU A 246 22.12 18.70 -10.19
N LEU A 247 22.36 18.88 -8.89
CA LEU A 247 23.14 20.00 -8.35
C LEU A 247 24.60 19.95 -8.78
N CYS A 248 25.24 18.78 -8.75
CA CYS A 248 26.62 18.60 -9.23
C CYS A 248 26.74 18.92 -10.73
N SER A 249 25.79 18.49 -11.56
CA SER A 249 25.80 18.86 -12.98
C SER A 249 25.49 20.33 -13.22
N ALA A 250 24.61 20.95 -12.42
CA ALA A 250 24.37 22.39 -12.49
C ALA A 250 25.63 23.19 -12.11
N ALA A 251 26.36 22.76 -11.06
CA ALA A 251 27.64 23.35 -10.67
C ALA A 251 28.73 23.11 -11.73
N ALA A 252 28.83 21.90 -12.27
CA ALA A 252 29.78 21.57 -13.33
C ALA A 252 29.49 22.37 -14.61
N ASN A 253 28.22 22.56 -14.98
CA ASN A 253 27.83 23.42 -16.11
C ASN A 253 28.20 24.89 -15.86
N ARG A 254 28.10 25.37 -14.62
CA ARG A 254 28.56 26.71 -14.26
C ARG A 254 30.08 26.85 -14.29
N LEU A 255 30.81 25.83 -13.82
CA LEU A 255 32.27 25.80 -13.86
C LEU A 255 32.79 25.65 -15.30
N ALA A 256 32.12 24.84 -16.13
CA ALA A 256 32.38 24.71 -17.56
C ALA A 256 32.01 26.00 -18.33
N GLY A 257 30.92 26.67 -17.94
CA GLY A 257 30.56 28.00 -18.45
C GLY A 257 31.52 29.12 -18.02
N LEU A 258 32.22 28.95 -16.89
CA LEU A 258 33.36 29.79 -16.49
C LEU A 258 34.67 29.38 -17.22
N SER A 259 34.69 28.24 -17.91
CA SER A 259 35.84 27.78 -18.72
C SER A 259 35.79 28.30 -20.15
N GLU A 260 34.59 28.53 -20.70
CA GLU A 260 34.40 29.03 -22.07
C GLU A 260 34.76 30.52 -22.25
N GLU A 261 34.82 31.32 -21.17
CA GLU A 261 35.35 32.69 -21.24
C GLU A 261 36.90 32.75 -21.35
N ASN A 262 37.60 31.61 -21.26
CA ASN A 262 39.06 31.53 -21.49
C ASN A 262 39.47 30.67 -22.68
N THR A 263 38.54 30.35 -23.60
CA THR A 263 38.88 29.69 -24.87
C THR A 263 38.10 30.26 -26.07
N VAL A 264 37.92 31.58 -26.13
CA VAL A 264 37.63 32.25 -27.41
C VAL A 264 38.92 32.32 -28.22
N GLY A 265 39.20 31.24 -28.95
CA GLY A 265 40.41 31.21 -29.75
C GLY A 265 40.69 29.94 -30.55
N HIS A 266 39.72 29.13 -30.97
CA HIS A 266 39.78 28.29 -32.19
C HIS A 266 38.65 27.24 -32.19
N ARG A 267 37.66 27.42 -33.07
CA ARG A 267 37.09 26.40 -34.00
C ARG A 267 35.67 26.78 -34.42
N HIS A 268 35.59 27.81 -35.26
CA HIS A 268 34.56 27.83 -36.32
C HIS A 268 35.01 26.86 -37.41
N ARG A 269 34.43 25.65 -37.44
CA ARG A 269 34.22 24.74 -38.59
C ARG A 269 34.10 23.29 -38.12
N LYS A 270 32.87 22.81 -37.94
CA LYS A 270 32.36 21.47 -38.29
C LYS A 270 31.05 21.21 -37.53
N HIS A 271 29.93 21.60 -38.12
CA HIS A 271 28.65 20.96 -37.83
C HIS A 271 27.82 21.04 -39.12
N ASP A 272 28.16 20.15 -40.04
CA ASP A 272 27.38 19.83 -41.25
C ASP A 272 27.57 18.34 -41.63
N SER A 273 27.93 17.45 -40.69
CA SER A 273 28.24 16.03 -40.99
C SER A 273 27.46 14.97 -40.21
N ASP A 274 26.58 15.33 -39.27
CA ASP A 274 26.04 14.33 -38.33
C ASP A 274 24.62 13.86 -38.68
N ALA A 275 24.14 14.16 -39.89
CA ALA A 275 22.86 13.68 -40.41
C ALA A 275 22.92 12.26 -41.02
N ASP A 276 24.11 11.74 -41.34
CA ASP A 276 24.27 10.43 -42.00
C ASP A 276 24.53 9.25 -41.04
N ASP A 277 24.84 9.50 -39.76
CA ASP A 277 25.17 8.43 -38.78
C ASP A 277 23.96 7.77 -38.10
N ILE A 278 22.76 8.31 -38.30
CA ILE A 278 21.51 7.76 -37.77
C ILE A 278 20.92 6.68 -38.70
N ALA A 279 21.28 6.70 -39.99
CA ALA A 279 20.84 5.69 -40.96
C ALA A 279 21.67 4.39 -40.90
N SER A 280 22.93 4.45 -40.46
CA SER A 280 23.84 3.30 -40.33
C SER A 280 23.51 2.43 -39.10
N HIS A 281 23.11 3.03 -37.99
CA HIS A 281 22.73 2.32 -36.75
C HIS A 281 21.41 1.53 -36.87
N ARG A 282 20.50 1.92 -37.77
CA ARG A 282 19.23 1.19 -38.02
C ARG A 282 19.42 -0.13 -38.78
N ARG A 283 20.50 -0.31 -39.54
CA ARG A 283 20.78 -1.58 -40.24
C ARG A 283 21.56 -2.61 -39.41
N ALA A 284 22.28 -2.18 -38.37
CA ALA A 284 23.01 -3.07 -37.47
C ALA A 284 22.10 -3.78 -36.45
N PHE A 285 21.00 -3.15 -36.02
CA PHE A 285 20.05 -3.74 -35.06
C PHE A 285 19.11 -4.79 -35.67
N ALA A 286 18.83 -4.73 -36.97
CA ALA A 286 17.99 -5.73 -37.64
C ALA A 286 18.71 -7.08 -37.89
N LYS A 287 20.05 -7.11 -37.84
CA LYS A 287 20.84 -8.35 -38.01
C LYS A 287 21.22 -9.05 -36.70
N SER A 288 21.16 -8.38 -35.54
CA SER A 288 21.44 -8.98 -34.23
C SER A 288 20.21 -9.63 -33.57
N ALA A 289 18.99 -9.28 -34.02
CA ALA A 289 17.74 -9.85 -33.52
C ALA A 289 17.39 -11.24 -34.11
N SER A 290 18.08 -11.71 -35.15
CA SER A 290 17.82 -13.01 -35.79
C SER A 290 18.78 -14.14 -35.39
N ALA A 291 19.76 -13.89 -34.51
CA ALA A 291 20.82 -14.85 -34.17
C ALA A 291 20.85 -15.32 -32.70
N LYS A 292 19.85 -14.96 -31.88
CA LYS A 292 19.76 -15.36 -30.46
C LYS A 292 18.61 -16.34 -30.15
N GLN A 293 17.96 -16.89 -31.18
CA GLN A 293 16.89 -17.90 -31.04
C GLN A 293 17.36 -19.35 -31.31
N PHE A 294 18.68 -19.61 -31.42
CA PHE A 294 19.24 -20.95 -31.64
C PHE A 294 20.57 -21.10 -30.89
N ARG A 295 20.50 -21.44 -29.59
CA ARG A 295 21.55 -22.12 -28.78
C ARG A 295 21.21 -21.98 -27.30
N ALA A 296 20.41 -22.91 -26.80
CA ALA A 296 20.34 -23.28 -25.38
C ALA A 296 19.63 -24.64 -25.29
N ASP A 297 20.22 -25.65 -25.91
CA ASP A 297 20.08 -27.06 -25.57
C ASP A 297 21.52 -27.62 -25.56
N GLU A 298 21.80 -28.56 -24.65
CA GLU A 298 23.09 -29.23 -24.38
C GLU A 298 24.14 -28.42 -23.59
N GLU A 299 24.28 -28.70 -22.28
CA GLU A 299 25.26 -29.69 -21.78
C GLU A 299 25.28 -29.73 -20.25
N SER A 300 25.32 -30.94 -19.74
CA SER A 300 25.37 -31.37 -18.35
C SER A 300 26.69 -32.12 -18.10
N LEU A 301 27.16 -32.09 -16.84
CA LEU A 301 28.22 -32.95 -16.24
C LEU A 301 29.65 -32.53 -16.63
N GLU A 302 30.69 -32.53 -15.78
CA GLU A 302 31.00 -33.32 -14.58
C GLU A 302 32.25 -32.76 -13.82
N ASN A 303 32.50 -33.31 -12.62
CA ASN A 303 33.71 -33.28 -11.76
C ASN A 303 33.89 -32.10 -10.76
N SER A 304 33.75 -32.30 -9.44
CA SER A 304 34.65 -32.98 -8.45
C SER A 304 35.99 -32.24 -8.30
N GLU A 305 36.58 -31.96 -7.13
CA GLU A 305 36.55 -32.49 -5.77
C GLU A 305 37.21 -31.44 -4.83
N ASP A 306 37.15 -31.71 -3.52
CA ASP A 306 38.09 -31.30 -2.44
C ASP A 306 37.69 -30.25 -1.37
N LEU A 307 37.55 -30.80 -0.17
CA LEU A 307 37.50 -30.25 1.18
C LEU A 307 38.91 -29.79 1.64
N PRO A 308 39.02 -28.88 2.64
CA PRO A 308 39.18 -29.36 4.01
C PRO A 308 38.52 -28.50 5.12
N SER A 309 38.06 -29.17 6.16
CA SER A 309 37.92 -28.69 7.56
C SER A 309 38.98 -29.43 8.41
N PRO A 310 39.26 -29.13 9.71
CA PRO A 310 38.52 -28.29 10.66
C PRO A 310 39.40 -27.36 11.53
N LEU A 311 38.79 -26.43 12.27
CA LEU A 311 39.37 -25.92 13.52
C LEU A 311 38.27 -25.78 14.57
N ASP A 312 38.55 -26.48 15.66
CA ASP A 312 37.81 -26.66 16.89
C ASP A 312 38.13 -25.49 17.84
N THR A 313 37.11 -24.85 18.42
CA THR A 313 37.28 -24.10 19.68
C THR A 313 36.02 -24.24 20.51
N SER A 314 36.13 -25.12 21.49
CA SER A 314 35.27 -25.22 22.66
C SER A 314 35.37 -23.94 23.49
N GLU A 315 34.26 -23.24 23.70
CA GLU A 315 34.08 -22.38 24.87
C GLU A 315 32.87 -22.87 25.66
N THR A 316 33.21 -23.48 26.80
CA THR A 316 32.37 -23.63 27.97
C THR A 316 31.98 -22.25 28.47
N ASP A 317 30.69 -21.99 28.68
CA ASP A 317 30.30 -20.96 29.64
C ASP A 317 29.25 -21.48 30.62
N SER A 318 29.65 -21.35 31.88
CA SER A 318 28.94 -21.74 33.07
C SER A 318 28.64 -20.47 33.84
N GLY A 319 27.36 -20.27 34.17
CA GLY A 319 27.01 -19.59 35.39
C GLY A 319 26.27 -18.25 35.25
N ALA A 320 25.82 -17.83 36.42
CA ALA A 320 25.17 -16.58 36.76
C ALA A 320 23.70 -16.47 36.33
N GLY A 321 22.84 -16.94 37.24
CA GLY A 321 21.59 -16.26 37.48
C GLY A 321 21.89 -14.83 37.89
N ASP A 322 21.12 -13.89 37.34
CA ASP A 322 21.15 -12.51 37.79
C ASP A 322 19.79 -12.11 38.32
N SER A 323 19.89 -11.58 39.53
CA SER A 323 18.86 -11.14 40.43
C SER A 323 18.06 -9.96 39.90
N ASP A 324 16.77 -9.99 40.25
CA ASP A 324 15.87 -8.85 40.42
C ASP A 324 16.58 -7.52 40.68
N THR A 325 16.37 -6.58 39.78
CA THR A 325 16.18 -5.17 40.17
C THR A 325 14.75 -4.82 39.83
N GLY A 326 13.97 -4.60 40.90
CA GLY A 326 12.54 -4.39 40.83
C GLY A 326 12.20 -3.12 40.06
N ASP A 327 11.33 -3.28 39.08
CA ASP A 327 10.42 -2.23 38.66
C ASP A 327 8.98 -2.76 38.86
N SER A 328 8.15 -1.93 39.47
CA SER A 328 6.87 -2.28 40.08
C SER A 328 5.78 -2.57 39.04
N ASP A 329 5.81 -3.77 38.44
CA ASP A 329 4.87 -4.17 37.37
C ASP A 329 4.21 -5.55 37.61
N THR A 330 4.05 -5.93 38.88
CA THR A 330 3.57 -7.27 39.29
C THR A 330 2.09 -7.54 38.97
N GLY A 331 1.33 -6.51 38.57
CA GLY A 331 -0.09 -6.63 38.20
C GLY A 331 -0.35 -6.89 36.72
N ASP A 332 0.63 -6.66 35.83
CA ASP A 332 0.40 -6.73 34.37
C ASP A 332 0.71 -8.11 33.77
N SER A 333 1.68 -8.83 34.36
CA SER A 333 2.03 -10.19 33.92
C SER A 333 0.98 -11.24 34.25
N SER A 334 0.16 -11.04 35.28
CA SER A 334 -0.82 -12.04 35.75
C SER A 334 -1.95 -12.28 34.74
N ALA A 335 -2.50 -11.22 34.13
CA ALA A 335 -3.58 -11.33 33.15
C ALA A 335 -3.10 -11.95 31.82
N GLY A 336 -1.89 -11.61 31.37
CA GLY A 336 -1.29 -12.20 30.17
C GLY A 336 -0.91 -13.67 30.36
N ASP A 337 -0.37 -14.04 31.52
CA ASP A 337 -0.09 -15.43 31.87
C ASP A 337 -1.37 -16.26 31.98
N ALA A 338 -2.47 -15.64 32.43
CA ALA A 338 -3.74 -16.31 32.59
C ALA A 338 -4.39 -16.76 31.28
N ILE A 339 -4.20 -15.99 30.19
CA ILE A 339 -4.66 -16.36 28.84
C ILE A 339 -4.12 -17.75 28.46
N HIS A 340 -2.84 -18.00 28.73
CA HIS A 340 -2.18 -19.27 28.39
C HIS A 340 -2.54 -20.41 29.35
N SER A 341 -2.92 -20.09 30.59
CA SER A 341 -3.30 -21.09 31.60
C SER A 341 -4.70 -21.67 31.35
N GLY A 342 -5.57 -20.95 30.63
CA GLY A 342 -6.94 -21.38 30.31
C GLY A 342 -7.80 -21.67 31.55
N ARG A 343 -7.50 -21.03 32.69
CA ARG A 343 -8.20 -21.29 33.95
C ARG A 343 -9.62 -20.66 33.93
N PRO A 344 -10.69 -21.44 34.20
CA PRO A 344 -12.08 -20.97 34.07
C PRO A 344 -12.51 -19.90 35.09
N HIS A 345 -11.80 -19.75 36.22
CA HIS A 345 -12.23 -18.90 37.33
C HIS A 345 -12.25 -17.40 37.00
N GLU A 346 -11.56 -16.96 35.94
CA GLU A 346 -11.49 -15.54 35.54
C GLU A 346 -12.70 -15.07 34.72
N ILE A 347 -13.42 -15.97 34.05
CA ILE A 347 -14.62 -15.60 33.26
C ILE A 347 -15.76 -15.11 34.18
N SER A 348 -15.84 -15.64 35.40
CA SER A 348 -16.79 -15.19 36.43
C SER A 348 -16.62 -13.69 36.79
N MET A 349 -15.43 -13.15 36.57
CA MET A 349 -15.09 -11.75 36.86
C MET A 349 -15.26 -10.81 35.66
N ALA A 350 -15.33 -11.34 34.42
CA ALA A 350 -15.51 -10.57 33.19
C ALA A 350 -16.99 -10.19 32.94
N ARG A 351 -17.59 -9.47 33.92
CA ARG A 351 -19.00 -9.06 33.87
C ARG A 351 -19.27 -8.07 32.74
N GLY A 352 -18.26 -7.33 32.27
CA GLY A 352 -18.36 -6.36 31.18
C GLY A 352 -18.65 -7.01 29.84
N LEU A 353 -18.09 -8.21 29.58
CA LEU A 353 -18.28 -8.94 28.32
C LEU A 353 -19.75 -9.28 27.98
N LYS A 354 -20.69 -9.22 28.94
CA LYS A 354 -22.12 -9.35 28.62
C LYS A 354 -22.64 -8.22 27.71
N ARG A 355 -21.94 -7.09 27.66
CA ARG A 355 -22.19 -5.95 26.75
C ARG A 355 -21.58 -6.16 25.35
N LEU A 356 -20.87 -7.25 25.10
CA LEU A 356 -20.28 -7.53 23.79
C LEU A 356 -21.38 -7.77 22.75
N LYS A 357 -21.45 -6.91 21.73
CA LYS A 357 -22.48 -6.99 20.67
C LYS A 357 -21.98 -7.58 19.37
N ALA A 358 -20.71 -7.40 19.04
CA ALA A 358 -20.14 -7.94 17.82
C ALA A 358 -18.64 -8.20 17.92
N ILE A 359 -18.18 -9.13 17.08
CA ILE A 359 -16.77 -9.34 16.77
C ILE A 359 -16.54 -8.84 15.35
N ILE A 360 -15.62 -7.89 15.19
CA ILE A 360 -15.27 -7.32 13.89
C ILE A 360 -13.92 -7.87 13.46
N LEU A 361 -13.93 -8.72 12.43
CA LEU A 361 -12.74 -9.33 11.85
C LEU A 361 -12.32 -8.54 10.61
N LEU A 362 -11.19 -7.84 10.73
CA LEU A 362 -10.60 -7.06 9.64
C LEU A 362 -9.86 -8.02 8.69
N GLY A 363 -10.54 -8.41 7.61
CA GLY A 363 -10.03 -9.33 6.57
C GLY A 363 -9.48 -8.63 5.33
N GLY A 364 -9.76 -7.33 5.14
CA GLY A 364 -9.22 -6.53 4.04
C GLY A 364 -7.76 -6.09 4.26
N LYS A 365 -7.01 -5.97 3.16
CA LYS A 365 -5.65 -5.40 3.16
C LYS A 365 -5.52 -4.45 1.97
N VAL A 366 -4.85 -3.31 2.18
CA VAL A 366 -4.49 -2.36 1.11
C VAL A 366 -3.65 -3.04 0.00
N ARG A 367 -2.95 -4.13 0.32
CA ARG A 367 -2.27 -5.02 -0.64
C ARG A 367 -2.56 -6.48 -0.31
N GLN A 368 -2.94 -7.26 -1.31
CA GLN A 368 -3.07 -8.71 -1.16
C GLN A 368 -1.71 -9.33 -0.80
N SER A 369 -1.73 -10.32 0.10
CA SER A 369 -0.50 -11.02 0.49
C SER A 369 -0.03 -11.94 -0.64
N PRO A 370 1.29 -12.20 -0.76
CA PRO A 370 1.81 -13.19 -1.70
C PRO A 370 1.11 -14.55 -1.57
N LEU A 371 0.79 -14.94 -0.33
CA LEU A 371 0.04 -16.16 -0.04
C LEU A 371 -1.36 -16.14 -0.66
N SER A 372 -2.14 -15.07 -0.45
CA SER A 372 -3.51 -14.95 -0.98
C SER A 372 -3.54 -14.88 -2.50
N LEU A 373 -2.58 -14.17 -3.09
CA LEU A 373 -2.41 -14.07 -4.55
C LEU A 373 -2.16 -15.45 -5.18
N ALA A 374 -1.20 -16.21 -4.65
CA ALA A 374 -0.83 -17.51 -5.22
C ALA A 374 -1.93 -18.58 -5.10
N ILE A 375 -2.75 -18.53 -4.04
CA ILE A 375 -3.85 -19.50 -3.86
C ILE A 375 -5.15 -19.08 -4.55
N GLY A 376 -5.29 -17.82 -4.99
CA GLY A 376 -6.48 -17.28 -5.65
C GLY A 376 -7.75 -17.23 -4.78
N ARG A 377 -7.61 -17.24 -3.45
CA ARG A 377 -8.72 -17.21 -2.48
C ARG A 377 -8.35 -16.48 -1.19
N SER A 378 -9.33 -16.33 -0.29
CA SER A 378 -9.08 -15.71 1.02
C SER A 378 -8.18 -16.60 1.86
N VAL A 379 -7.27 -16.00 2.62
CA VAL A 379 -6.45 -16.71 3.62
C VAL A 379 -7.35 -17.35 4.69
N LEU A 380 -8.51 -16.77 4.96
CA LEU A 380 -9.49 -17.30 5.90
C LEU A 380 -10.10 -18.64 5.45
N ASP A 381 -10.05 -18.93 4.15
CA ASP A 381 -10.51 -20.21 3.57
C ASP A 381 -9.47 -21.32 3.67
N LEU A 382 -8.24 -21.03 4.10
CA LEU A 382 -7.21 -22.04 4.25
C LEU A 382 -7.58 -23.04 5.36
N PRO A 383 -7.25 -24.34 5.18
CA PRO A 383 -7.54 -25.35 6.17
C PRO A 383 -6.71 -25.12 7.44
N LEU A 384 -7.28 -25.43 8.59
CA LEU A 384 -6.60 -25.38 9.89
C LEU A 384 -6.56 -26.76 10.53
N ASP A 385 -7.72 -27.40 10.68
CA ASP A 385 -7.87 -28.70 11.32
C ASP A 385 -9.19 -29.39 10.93
N GLU A 386 -9.65 -30.34 11.75
CA GLU A 386 -10.91 -31.07 11.59
C GLU A 386 -12.17 -30.16 11.54
N ASN A 387 -12.10 -28.95 12.11
CA ASN A 387 -13.18 -27.95 12.03
C ASN A 387 -13.18 -27.22 10.67
N GLY A 388 -12.26 -27.57 9.78
CA GLY A 388 -12.16 -27.03 8.43
C GLY A 388 -11.23 -25.83 8.38
N SER A 389 -11.78 -24.67 8.03
CA SER A 389 -11.01 -23.47 7.69
C SER A 389 -10.62 -22.60 8.89
N ILE A 390 -9.70 -21.66 8.68
CA ILE A 390 -9.36 -20.62 9.67
C ILE A 390 -10.61 -19.79 10.03
N LEU A 391 -11.50 -19.52 9.08
CA LEU A 391 -12.76 -18.85 9.37
C LEU A 391 -13.66 -19.66 10.32
N ASN A 392 -13.73 -20.98 10.11
CA ASN A 392 -14.48 -21.86 11.02
C ASN A 392 -13.87 -21.90 12.41
N HIS A 393 -12.53 -21.81 12.52
CA HIS A 393 -11.88 -21.67 13.83
C HIS A 393 -12.33 -20.40 14.54
N TRP A 394 -12.34 -19.25 13.86
CA TRP A 394 -12.89 -18.02 14.44
C TRP A 394 -14.36 -18.15 14.87
N ALA A 395 -15.19 -18.80 14.05
CA ALA A 395 -16.60 -19.02 14.35
C ALA A 395 -16.80 -19.95 15.57
N SER A 396 -16.04 -21.05 15.63
CA SER A 396 -16.04 -22.00 16.75
C SER A 396 -15.59 -21.32 18.05
N GLN A 397 -14.50 -20.55 18.01
CA GLN A 397 -14.01 -19.77 19.15
C GLN A 397 -15.01 -18.71 19.62
N SER A 398 -15.73 -18.09 18.69
CA SER A 398 -16.79 -17.12 19.00
C SER A 398 -17.99 -17.78 19.66
N THR A 399 -18.39 -18.97 19.20
CA THR A 399 -19.46 -19.77 19.81
C THR A 399 -19.10 -20.18 21.25
N GLU A 400 -17.85 -20.62 21.46
CA GLU A 400 -17.37 -20.96 22.79
C GLU A 400 -17.33 -19.73 23.73
N LEU A 401 -16.93 -18.56 23.23
CA LEU A 401 -17.00 -17.30 23.96
C LEU A 401 -18.44 -16.98 24.40
N MET A 402 -19.40 -17.04 23.47
CA MET A 402 -20.82 -16.79 23.79
C MET A 402 -21.31 -17.73 24.89
N ARG A 403 -21.03 -19.02 24.76
CA ARG A 403 -21.45 -20.05 25.71
C ARG A 403 -20.84 -19.85 27.10
N ARG A 404 -19.57 -19.45 27.17
CA ARG A 404 -18.84 -19.25 28.43
C ARG A 404 -19.27 -17.99 29.17
N VAL A 405 -19.51 -16.90 28.44
CA VAL A 405 -19.92 -15.60 29.00
C VAL A 405 -21.43 -15.54 29.25
N GLY A 406 -22.22 -16.33 28.51
CA GLY A 406 -23.67 -16.30 28.52
C GLY A 406 -24.23 -15.17 27.66
N ILE A 407 -23.68 -14.98 26.46
CA ILE A 407 -24.17 -14.00 25.47
C ILE A 407 -25.22 -14.69 24.59
N GLU A 408 -26.44 -14.15 24.57
CA GLU A 408 -27.57 -14.73 23.82
C GLU A 408 -27.42 -14.57 22.31
N SER A 409 -26.90 -13.43 21.85
CA SER A 409 -26.71 -13.12 20.43
C SER A 409 -25.44 -12.32 20.21
N LEU A 410 -24.64 -12.76 19.25
CA LEU A 410 -23.39 -12.13 18.84
C LEU A 410 -23.28 -12.26 17.33
N LEU A 411 -22.82 -11.21 16.66
CA LEU A 411 -22.53 -11.24 15.22
C LEU A 411 -21.03 -11.13 14.98
N VAL A 412 -20.47 -12.06 14.21
CA VAL A 412 -19.09 -12.00 13.73
C VAL A 412 -19.12 -11.37 12.33
N ARG A 413 -18.71 -10.11 12.22
CA ARG A 413 -18.66 -9.37 10.95
C ARG A 413 -17.26 -9.46 10.37
N VAL A 414 -17.12 -10.13 9.23
CA VAL A 414 -15.86 -10.22 8.49
C VAL A 414 -15.84 -9.11 7.45
N MET A 415 -15.03 -8.09 7.70
CA MET A 415 -14.91 -6.93 6.82
C MET A 415 -13.82 -7.18 5.78
N VAL A 416 -14.21 -7.24 4.51
CA VAL A 416 -13.29 -7.41 3.37
C VAL A 416 -13.31 -6.16 2.50
N ASP A 417 -12.16 -5.78 1.95
CA ASP A 417 -12.09 -4.70 0.97
C ASP A 417 -12.64 -5.12 -0.40
N GLN A 418 -12.79 -4.17 -1.32
CA GLN A 418 -13.37 -4.44 -2.65
C GLN A 418 -12.49 -5.36 -3.53
N ASN A 419 -11.18 -5.31 -3.34
CA ASN A 419 -10.21 -6.02 -4.19
C ASN A 419 -9.81 -7.40 -3.60
N SER A 420 -10.17 -7.68 -2.36
CA SER A 420 -9.88 -8.93 -1.69
C SER A 420 -10.92 -10.01 -1.99
N HIS A 421 -10.46 -11.26 -2.02
CA HIS A 421 -11.35 -12.41 -2.09
C HIS A 421 -12.17 -12.49 -0.80
N ALA A 422 -13.50 -12.50 -0.94
CA ALA A 422 -14.40 -12.74 0.18
C ALA A 422 -14.28 -14.23 0.59
N PRO A 423 -14.16 -14.54 1.88
CA PRO A 423 -14.15 -15.93 2.31
C PRO A 423 -15.51 -16.59 2.10
N VAL A 424 -15.46 -17.88 1.78
CA VAL A 424 -16.63 -18.70 1.41
C VAL A 424 -16.63 -20.06 2.12
N SER A 425 -15.58 -20.37 2.89
CA SER A 425 -15.41 -21.67 3.56
C SER A 425 -16.23 -21.84 4.84
N ILE A 426 -17.14 -20.91 5.17
CA ILE A 426 -17.89 -20.95 6.40
C ILE A 426 -18.82 -22.18 6.43
N ASP A 427 -18.73 -22.96 7.50
CA ASP A 427 -19.62 -24.11 7.70
C ASP A 427 -21.08 -23.62 7.87
N PRO A 428 -22.07 -24.26 7.21
CA PRO A 428 -23.48 -23.92 7.35
C PRO A 428 -23.97 -23.80 8.80
N GLN A 429 -23.40 -24.55 9.76
CA GLN A 429 -23.77 -24.44 11.17
C GLN A 429 -23.49 -23.05 11.78
N TYR A 430 -22.58 -22.28 11.17
CA TYR A 430 -22.20 -20.94 11.60
C TYR A 430 -22.80 -19.82 10.70
N ALA A 431 -23.66 -20.16 9.75
CA ALA A 431 -24.17 -19.20 8.76
C ALA A 431 -24.92 -18.00 9.39
N ASN A 432 -25.57 -18.21 10.54
CA ASN A 432 -26.26 -17.14 11.27
C ASN A 432 -25.33 -16.34 12.20
N LEU A 433 -24.15 -16.88 12.52
CA LEU A 433 -23.16 -16.26 13.40
C LEU A 433 -22.20 -15.34 12.63
N VAL A 434 -21.80 -15.75 11.42
CA VAL A 434 -20.77 -15.06 10.63
C VAL A 434 -21.40 -14.37 9.43
N ARG A 435 -21.16 -13.07 9.30
CA ARG A 435 -21.56 -12.27 8.15
C ARG A 435 -20.33 -11.67 7.47
N VAL A 436 -20.16 -11.99 6.19
CA VAL A 436 -19.10 -11.38 5.37
C VAL A 436 -19.65 -10.11 4.74
N GLU A 437 -18.97 -8.99 4.97
CA GLU A 437 -19.38 -7.68 4.50
C GLU A 437 -18.25 -7.01 3.73
N ARG A 438 -18.59 -6.39 2.60
CA ARG A 438 -17.65 -5.58 1.84
C ARG A 438 -17.66 -4.16 2.37
N ASP A 439 -16.45 -3.65 2.63
CA ASP A 439 -16.27 -2.25 2.98
C ASP A 439 -16.84 -1.36 1.86
N ARG A 440 -17.80 -0.52 2.25
CA ARG A 440 -18.50 0.40 1.34
C ARG A 440 -17.58 1.54 0.88
N SER A 441 -16.53 1.86 1.66
CA SER A 441 -15.64 2.97 1.38
C SER A 441 -14.20 2.64 1.78
N SER A 442 -13.42 2.16 0.80
CA SER A 442 -11.99 1.81 0.98
C SER A 442 -11.10 2.99 1.44
N PHE A 443 -11.67 4.21 1.57
CA PHE A 443 -11.00 5.43 2.00
C PHE A 443 -11.30 5.82 3.44
N ARG A 444 -12.09 5.05 4.19
CA ARG A 444 -12.32 5.30 5.63
C ARG A 444 -11.16 4.84 6.51
N GLY A 445 -10.37 3.87 6.05
CA GLY A 445 -9.34 3.21 6.86
C GLY A 445 -9.94 2.33 7.95
N THR A 446 -9.10 1.63 8.70
CA THR A 446 -9.57 0.70 9.76
C THR A 446 -10.31 1.41 10.88
N GLY A 447 -9.87 2.61 11.27
CA GLY A 447 -10.52 3.40 12.31
C GLY A 447 -11.86 3.98 11.86
N GLY A 448 -11.94 4.49 10.63
CA GLY A 448 -13.20 4.98 10.08
C GLY A 448 -14.23 3.86 9.88
N LEU A 449 -13.80 2.69 9.40
CA LEU A 449 -14.65 1.51 9.27
C LEU A 449 -15.25 1.07 10.61
N ILE A 450 -14.43 1.02 11.67
CA ILE A 450 -14.90 0.66 13.01
C ILE A 450 -15.85 1.73 13.55
N ALA A 451 -15.59 3.01 13.31
CA ALA A 451 -16.49 4.08 13.71
C ALA A 451 -17.86 3.99 13.00
N ASP A 452 -17.87 3.67 11.71
CA ASP A 452 -19.10 3.48 10.94
C ASP A 452 -19.90 2.27 11.45
N ILE A 453 -19.22 1.19 11.80
CA ILE A 453 -19.84 0.00 12.40
C ILE A 453 -20.38 0.32 13.80
N ALA A 454 -19.60 1.01 14.62
CA ALA A 454 -19.99 1.43 15.97
C ALA A 454 -21.18 2.39 15.96
N ALA A 455 -21.49 3.01 14.81
CA ALA A 455 -22.65 3.88 14.66
C ALA A 455 -23.97 3.18 14.95
N ASP A 456 -24.06 1.88 14.67
CA ASP A 456 -25.26 1.04 14.83
C ASP A 456 -25.48 0.55 16.27
N TYR A 457 -24.56 0.85 17.20
CA TYR A 457 -24.57 0.35 18.58
C TYR A 457 -24.64 1.49 19.59
N ALA A 458 -25.01 1.18 20.84
CA ALA A 458 -25.01 2.16 21.92
C ALA A 458 -23.58 2.46 22.37
N ASP A 459 -23.36 3.63 22.97
CA ASP A 459 -22.03 4.09 23.39
C ASP A 459 -21.33 3.16 24.39
N ASP A 460 -22.13 2.50 25.23
CA ASP A 460 -21.69 1.51 26.19
C ASP A 460 -21.60 0.08 25.61
N ASP A 461 -22.00 -0.17 24.37
CA ASP A 461 -21.80 -1.49 23.80
C ASP A 461 -20.30 -1.77 23.56
N LEU A 462 -19.89 -3.02 23.77
CA LEU A 462 -18.53 -3.47 23.52
C LEU A 462 -18.41 -4.12 22.15
N LEU A 463 -17.31 -3.83 21.47
CA LEU A 463 -16.89 -4.45 20.22
C LEU A 463 -15.52 -5.10 20.39
N LEU A 464 -15.40 -6.36 19.99
CA LEU A 464 -14.12 -7.06 19.93
C LEU A 464 -13.58 -6.99 18.50
N ILE A 465 -12.46 -6.34 18.31
CA ILE A 465 -11.82 -6.13 17.01
C ILE A 465 -10.64 -7.08 16.88
N GLY A 466 -10.56 -7.79 15.76
CA GLY A 466 -9.47 -8.69 15.44
C GLY A 466 -8.96 -8.51 14.02
N ASN A 467 -7.65 -8.57 13.81
CA ASN A 467 -7.12 -8.89 12.49
C ASN A 467 -7.56 -10.32 12.13
N ALA A 468 -8.26 -10.49 11.01
CA ALA A 468 -8.77 -11.81 10.61
C ALA A 468 -7.64 -12.73 10.11
N SER A 469 -6.60 -12.15 9.49
CA SER A 469 -5.48 -12.88 8.89
C SER A 469 -4.49 -13.41 9.93
N GLN A 470 -4.96 -14.18 10.90
CA GLN A 470 -4.16 -14.84 11.93
C GLN A 470 -4.80 -16.16 12.39
N ILE A 471 -3.99 -17.10 12.89
CA ILE A 471 -4.46 -18.28 13.61
C ILE A 471 -4.38 -18.00 15.11
N LEU A 472 -5.52 -18.05 15.81
CA LEU A 472 -5.56 -17.98 17.27
C LEU A 472 -4.95 -19.23 17.89
N LEU A 473 -3.97 -19.04 18.77
CA LEU A 473 -3.30 -20.10 19.52
C LEU A 473 -3.87 -20.31 20.91
N ASP A 474 -4.54 -19.30 21.47
CA ASP A 474 -5.23 -19.33 22.75
C ASP A 474 -6.74 -19.18 22.54
N PRO A 475 -7.58 -19.68 23.46
CA PRO A 475 -9.02 -19.57 23.33
C PRO A 475 -9.49 -18.11 23.31
N LEU A 476 -10.39 -17.77 22.39
CA LEU A 476 -10.85 -16.39 22.23
C LEU A 476 -11.54 -15.86 23.50
N TRP A 477 -12.22 -16.73 24.25
CA TRP A 477 -12.83 -16.37 25.52
C TRP A 477 -11.81 -15.93 26.57
N ALA A 478 -10.63 -16.55 26.61
CA ALA A 478 -9.59 -16.23 27.58
C ALA A 478 -8.96 -14.88 27.22
N ILE A 479 -8.73 -14.67 25.92
CA ILE A 479 -8.26 -13.39 25.38
C ILE A 479 -9.24 -12.27 25.69
N ALA A 480 -10.53 -12.47 25.42
CA ALA A 480 -11.57 -11.47 25.68
C ALA A 480 -11.71 -11.16 27.17
N ALA A 481 -11.64 -12.18 28.04
CA ALA A 481 -11.71 -12.00 29.49
C ALA A 481 -10.54 -11.18 30.02
N ALA A 482 -9.31 -11.44 29.54
CA ALA A 482 -8.14 -10.66 29.92
C ALA A 482 -8.23 -9.19 29.47
N LEU A 483 -8.80 -8.95 28.28
CA LEU A 483 -9.06 -7.59 27.77
C LEU A 483 -10.12 -6.85 28.60
N ASP A 484 -11.18 -7.52 29.03
CA ASP A 484 -12.25 -6.94 29.87
C ASP A 484 -11.78 -6.67 31.31
N HIS A 485 -10.94 -7.55 31.88
CA HIS A 485 -10.44 -7.43 33.26
C HIS A 485 -9.68 -6.13 33.53
N LYS A 486 -9.05 -5.53 32.51
CA LYS A 486 -8.35 -4.24 32.66
C LYS A 486 -9.31 -3.04 32.79
N THR A 487 -10.61 -3.24 32.55
CA THR A 487 -11.68 -2.25 32.74
C THR A 487 -11.49 -0.91 32.01
N GLY A 488 -10.71 -0.88 30.92
CA GLY A 488 -10.49 0.31 30.11
C GLY A 488 -11.58 0.53 29.06
N ASP A 489 -11.72 1.77 28.61
CA ASP A 489 -12.63 2.12 27.49
C ASP A 489 -12.15 1.52 26.16
N PHE A 490 -10.83 1.34 26.02
CA PHE A 490 -10.16 0.67 24.91
C PHE A 490 -9.01 -0.18 25.48
N THR A 491 -9.01 -1.48 25.24
CA THR A 491 -7.96 -2.39 25.69
C THR A 491 -7.38 -3.17 24.52
N LEU A 492 -6.06 -3.39 24.52
CA LEU A 492 -5.37 -4.09 23.43
C LEU A 492 -4.29 -5.02 23.96
N ILE A 493 -3.99 -6.07 23.20
CA ILE A 493 -2.90 -6.99 23.54
C ILE A 493 -1.60 -6.54 22.88
N SER A 494 -0.54 -6.51 23.68
CA SER A 494 0.84 -6.36 23.22
C SER A 494 1.69 -7.57 23.62
N HIS A 495 2.65 -7.93 22.79
CA HIS A 495 3.63 -8.97 23.09
C HIS A 495 4.90 -8.37 23.72
N ARG A 496 5.79 -9.24 24.22
CA ARG A 496 7.01 -8.82 24.94
C ARG A 496 7.93 -7.89 24.14
N ASP A 497 7.90 -7.98 22.81
CA ASP A 497 8.63 -7.12 21.89
C ASP A 497 7.93 -5.79 21.58
N GLY A 498 6.82 -5.50 22.26
CA GLY A 498 6.00 -4.31 22.05
C GLY A 498 5.07 -4.39 20.84
N THR A 499 5.05 -5.52 20.12
CA THR A 499 4.16 -5.67 18.96
C THR A 499 2.72 -5.92 19.38
N ALA A 500 1.79 -5.16 18.80
CA ALA A 500 0.36 -5.35 19.05
C ALA A 500 -0.17 -6.57 18.29
N SER A 501 -0.83 -7.50 18.99
CA SER A 501 -1.36 -8.75 18.41
C SER A 501 -2.45 -8.50 17.34
N GLY A 502 -3.07 -7.32 17.37
CA GLY A 502 -4.20 -6.98 16.52
C GLY A 502 -5.55 -7.43 17.08
N LEU A 503 -5.59 -7.88 18.33
CA LEU A 503 -6.82 -8.09 19.12
C LEU A 503 -7.02 -6.92 20.09
N MET A 504 -8.20 -6.33 20.04
CA MET A 504 -8.57 -5.14 20.80
C MET A 504 -10.02 -5.24 21.25
N LEU A 505 -10.33 -4.81 22.45
CA LEU A 505 -11.70 -4.65 22.95
C LEU A 505 -11.95 -3.16 23.18
N LEU A 506 -13.07 -2.64 22.71
CA LEU A 506 -13.39 -1.22 22.87
C LEU A 506 -14.88 -1.00 23.13
N SER A 507 -15.17 0.07 23.85
CA SER A 507 -16.53 0.63 23.95
C SER A 507 -16.80 1.54 22.75
N CYS A 508 -18.03 1.51 22.23
CA CYS A 508 -18.40 2.26 21.02
C CYS A 508 -18.18 3.77 21.16
N LYS A 509 -18.31 4.33 22.37
CA LYS A 509 -18.02 5.75 22.64
C LYS A 509 -16.60 6.18 22.22
N THR A 510 -15.60 5.30 22.33
CA THR A 510 -14.19 5.64 22.04
C THR A 510 -13.95 6.00 20.59
N VAL A 511 -14.75 5.46 19.68
CA VAL A 511 -14.59 5.68 18.24
C VAL A 511 -15.55 6.73 17.69
N ARG A 512 -16.42 7.32 18.53
CA ARG A 512 -17.36 8.39 18.13
C ARG A 512 -16.66 9.67 17.69
N ALA A 513 -15.53 9.99 18.32
CA ALA A 513 -14.74 11.17 17.98
C ALA A 513 -13.98 11.01 16.64
N ILE A 514 -13.97 9.81 16.05
CA ILE A 514 -13.38 9.60 14.73
C ILE A 514 -14.28 10.28 13.69
N SER A 515 -13.69 11.23 12.95
CA SER A 515 -14.35 11.94 11.86
C SER A 515 -15.13 10.98 10.96
N SER A 516 -16.38 11.31 10.62
CA SER A 516 -17.21 10.56 9.67
C SER A 516 -16.71 10.65 8.22
N VAL A 517 -15.70 11.51 7.96
CA VAL A 517 -15.12 11.73 6.64
C VAL A 517 -13.59 11.58 6.68
N GLY A 518 -13.03 10.96 5.65
CA GLY A 518 -11.58 10.81 5.46
C GLY A 518 -11.01 9.48 5.96
N TYR A 519 -9.74 9.24 5.61
CA TYR A 519 -9.00 8.04 5.99
C TYR A 519 -8.45 8.19 7.40
N VAL A 520 -8.81 7.24 8.27
CA VAL A 520 -8.28 7.16 9.63
C VAL A 520 -7.82 5.72 9.89
N ASP A 521 -6.51 5.56 10.11
CA ASP A 521 -5.98 4.31 10.63
C ASP A 521 -6.23 4.20 12.14
N LEU A 522 -6.76 3.07 12.60
CA LEU A 522 -7.11 2.91 14.00
C LEU A 522 -5.88 3.03 14.92
N LYS A 523 -4.77 2.36 14.59
CA LYS A 523 -3.61 2.28 15.48
C LYS A 523 -2.73 3.51 15.36
N GLU A 524 -2.48 3.97 14.14
CA GLU A 524 -1.52 5.06 13.89
C GLU A 524 -2.13 6.46 14.08
N GLN A 525 -3.46 6.62 13.89
CA GLN A 525 -4.10 7.94 13.89
C GLN A 525 -5.23 8.09 14.92
N ALA A 526 -6.07 7.09 15.10
CA ALA A 526 -7.19 7.16 16.05
C ALA A 526 -6.72 6.92 17.49
N LEU A 527 -5.96 5.86 17.74
CA LEU A 527 -5.55 5.45 19.08
C LEU A 527 -4.81 6.56 19.85
N PRO A 528 -3.85 7.33 19.25
CA PRO A 528 -3.22 8.45 19.95
C PRO A 528 -4.16 9.61 20.30
N LYS A 529 -5.33 9.70 19.65
CA LYS A 529 -6.38 10.66 20.00
C LYS A 529 -7.29 10.09 21.07
N ILE A 530 -7.71 8.83 20.92
CA ILE A 530 -8.51 8.09 21.91
C ILE A 530 -7.81 8.11 23.28
N ALA A 531 -6.49 7.86 23.30
CA ALA A 531 -5.69 7.86 24.52
C ALA A 531 -5.61 9.21 25.25
N ARG A 532 -6.06 10.31 24.65
CA ARG A 532 -6.12 11.63 25.32
C ARG A 532 -7.39 11.79 26.13
N ASP A 533 -8.49 11.23 25.63
CA ASP A 533 -9.84 11.51 26.12
C ASP A 533 -10.50 10.27 26.77
N HIS A 534 -9.90 9.09 26.60
CA HIS A 534 -10.42 7.80 27.07
C HIS A 534 -9.34 6.96 27.75
N ASP A 535 -9.75 6.05 28.64
CA ASP A 535 -8.81 5.13 29.31
C ASP A 535 -8.38 4.00 28.37
N VAL A 536 -7.12 4.06 27.92
CA VAL A 536 -6.51 3.05 27.05
C VAL A 536 -5.61 2.15 27.88
N ARG A 537 -5.89 0.84 27.91
CA ARG A 537 -5.08 -0.15 28.63
C ARG A 537 -4.43 -1.14 27.67
N VAL A 538 -3.29 -1.68 28.10
CA VAL A 538 -2.57 -2.72 27.37
C VAL A 538 -2.53 -3.98 28.25
N VAL A 539 -2.73 -5.14 27.62
CA VAL A 539 -2.51 -6.45 28.24
C VAL A 539 -1.22 -7.02 27.65
N HIS A 540 -0.20 -7.15 28.48
CA HIS A 540 1.10 -7.67 28.07
C HIS A 540 1.13 -9.20 28.13
N CYS A 541 1.34 -9.84 26.98
CA CYS A 541 1.42 -11.30 26.87
C CYS A 541 2.85 -11.76 26.60
N ARG A 542 3.34 -12.70 27.40
CA ARG A 542 4.70 -13.28 27.23
C ARG A 542 4.81 -14.17 26.00
N GLN A 543 3.70 -14.80 25.57
CA GLN A 543 3.65 -15.59 24.34
C GLN A 543 2.62 -15.02 23.36
N PRO A 544 2.76 -15.30 22.05
CA PRO A 544 1.77 -14.89 21.07
C PRO A 544 0.42 -15.58 21.32
N THR A 545 -0.65 -14.80 21.35
CA THR A 545 -2.05 -15.28 21.45
C THR A 545 -2.61 -15.69 20.08
N GLY A 546 -2.02 -15.18 19.01
CA GLY A 546 -2.28 -15.55 17.62
C GLY A 546 -1.06 -15.30 16.75
N LEU A 547 -1.00 -15.96 15.60
CA LEU A 547 0.09 -15.81 14.63
C LEU A 547 -0.43 -15.28 13.31
N PRO A 548 0.10 -14.13 12.82
CA PRO A 548 -0.39 -13.51 11.61
C PRO A 548 0.04 -14.26 10.35
N LEU A 549 -0.72 -14.11 9.27
CA LEU A 549 -0.53 -14.84 8.02
C LEU A 549 -0.25 -13.88 6.86
N PHE A 550 0.99 -13.87 6.38
CA PHE A 550 1.41 -13.09 5.21
C PHE A 550 2.09 -13.93 4.14
N SER A 551 2.80 -14.98 4.53
CA SER A 551 3.58 -15.85 3.64
C SER A 551 3.31 -17.34 3.91
N LEU A 552 3.87 -18.20 3.07
CA LEU A 552 3.85 -19.65 3.29
C LEU A 552 4.49 -20.02 4.63
N SER A 553 5.68 -19.47 4.93
CA SER A 553 6.40 -19.76 6.17
C SER A 553 5.59 -19.37 7.40
N ASP A 554 4.85 -18.26 7.34
CA ASP A 554 3.98 -17.85 8.45
C ASP A 554 2.85 -18.85 8.66
N TYR A 555 2.22 -19.30 7.57
CA TYR A 555 1.11 -20.24 7.63
C TYR A 555 1.55 -21.62 8.12
N ILE A 556 2.61 -22.20 7.56
CA ILE A 556 3.17 -23.48 8.01
C ILE A 556 3.66 -23.38 9.46
N GLY A 557 4.40 -22.31 9.81
CA GLY A 557 4.86 -22.09 11.18
C GLY A 557 3.71 -21.93 12.18
N ALA A 558 2.63 -21.26 11.78
CA ALA A 558 1.44 -21.13 12.60
C ALA A 558 0.72 -22.46 12.81
N LEU A 559 0.60 -23.30 11.76
CA LEU A 559 0.07 -24.66 11.88
C LEU A 559 0.93 -25.52 12.81
N GLN A 560 2.26 -25.51 12.63
CA GLN A 560 3.18 -26.27 13.49
C GLN A 560 3.00 -25.88 14.96
N ARG A 561 2.85 -24.58 15.26
CA ARG A 561 2.65 -24.10 16.63
C ARG A 561 1.26 -24.43 17.18
N TYR A 562 0.23 -24.33 16.35
CA TYR A 562 -1.15 -24.68 16.67
C TYR A 562 -1.26 -26.16 17.04
N TYR A 563 -0.76 -27.07 16.18
CA TYR A 563 -0.78 -28.51 16.42
C TYR A 563 0.09 -28.90 17.61
N HIS A 564 1.28 -28.32 17.76
CA HIS A 564 2.11 -28.58 18.94
C HIS A 564 1.43 -28.17 20.26
N ARG A 565 0.64 -27.08 20.29
CA ARG A 565 -0.16 -26.71 21.47
C ARG A 565 -1.36 -27.65 21.68
N LYS A 566 -2.04 -28.06 20.60
CA LYS A 566 -3.15 -29.03 20.63
C LYS A 566 -2.66 -30.39 21.14
N GLU A 567 -1.46 -30.81 20.75
CA GLU A 567 -0.81 -32.05 21.15
C GLU A 567 -0.19 -31.99 22.55
N ARG A 568 0.37 -30.86 23.01
CA ARG A 568 0.82 -30.73 24.41
C ARG A 568 -0.31 -30.89 25.44
N ARG A 569 -1.57 -30.66 25.04
CA ARG A 569 -2.74 -31.05 25.85
C ARG A 569 -3.01 -32.56 25.86
N ARG A 570 -2.38 -33.32 24.95
CA ARG A 570 -2.58 -34.77 24.74
C ARG A 570 -1.34 -35.65 24.94
N ALA A 571 -0.10 -35.12 24.90
CA ALA A 571 1.12 -35.92 24.87
C ALA A 571 2.21 -35.40 25.83
N ARG A 572 2.65 -36.29 26.73
CA ARG A 572 4.02 -36.29 27.29
C ARG A 572 4.93 -36.87 26.22
N THR A 573 5.85 -36.10 25.66
CA THR A 573 6.83 -36.59 24.67
C THR A 573 8.19 -36.84 25.32
N ASN A 574 8.77 -38.00 25.05
CA ASN A 574 10.09 -38.43 25.49
C ASN A 574 11.17 -37.51 24.90
N PRO A 575 12.03 -36.85 25.71
CA PRO A 575 13.05 -35.92 25.24
C PRO A 575 14.20 -36.57 24.43
N LEU A 576 14.26 -37.89 24.34
CA LEU A 576 15.28 -38.65 23.61
C LEU A 576 14.79 -39.28 22.29
N SER A 577 13.58 -38.95 21.81
CA SER A 577 13.12 -39.48 20.52
C SER A 577 13.73 -38.73 19.35
N GLU A 578 14.46 -39.42 18.47
CA GLU A 578 14.86 -38.93 17.14
C GLU A 578 13.71 -38.92 16.12
N GLU A 579 12.47 -39.18 16.57
CA GLU A 579 11.29 -39.06 15.72
C GLU A 579 11.08 -37.59 15.32
N VAL A 580 11.46 -37.27 14.08
CA VAL A 580 10.94 -36.11 13.35
C VAL A 580 9.46 -36.40 13.07
N SER A 581 8.63 -36.28 14.11
CA SER A 581 7.21 -36.62 14.02
C SER A 581 6.50 -35.61 13.13
N ARG A 582 5.84 -36.11 12.09
CA ARG A 582 4.90 -35.35 11.26
C ARG A 582 3.88 -34.71 12.19
N ARG A 583 3.80 -33.37 12.24
CA ARG A 583 2.87 -32.68 13.16
C ARG A 583 1.50 -32.52 12.54
N PHE A 584 1.45 -32.31 11.23
CA PHE A 584 0.18 -32.30 10.50
C PHE A 584 0.34 -32.72 9.04
N THR A 585 -0.77 -33.13 8.46
CA THR A 585 -0.96 -33.23 7.01
C THR A 585 -2.41 -32.87 6.75
N LEU A 586 -2.63 -31.80 6.00
CA LEU A 586 -3.97 -31.29 5.71
C LEU A 586 -4.29 -31.52 4.25
N VAL A 587 -5.29 -32.36 3.98
CA VAL A 587 -5.79 -32.62 2.63
C VAL A 587 -7.22 -32.12 2.57
N GLU A 588 -7.45 -31.05 1.80
CA GLU A 588 -8.77 -30.46 1.65
C GLU A 588 -9.68 -31.37 0.81
N LYS A 589 -10.98 -31.39 1.14
CA LYS A 589 -11.96 -32.22 0.43
C LYS A 589 -11.98 -31.84 -1.06
N GLY A 590 -11.76 -32.83 -1.92
CA GLY A 590 -11.66 -32.65 -3.37
C GLY A 590 -10.24 -32.44 -3.90
N ALA A 591 -9.22 -32.60 -3.06
CA ALA A 591 -7.85 -32.89 -3.50
C ALA A 591 -7.68 -34.40 -3.75
N THR A 592 -6.80 -34.76 -4.68
CA THR A 592 -6.44 -36.15 -4.96
C THR A 592 -4.99 -36.40 -4.56
N VAL A 593 -4.76 -37.29 -3.60
CA VAL A 593 -3.41 -37.61 -3.10
C VAL A 593 -3.20 -39.12 -3.18
N SER A 594 -2.12 -39.53 -3.83
CA SER A 594 -1.72 -40.93 -3.85
C SER A 594 -1.30 -41.41 -2.46
N PRO A 595 -1.68 -42.64 -2.02
CA PRO A 595 -1.17 -43.24 -0.79
C PRO A 595 0.36 -43.38 -0.75
N GLU A 596 1.02 -43.43 -1.92
CA GLU A 596 2.48 -43.52 -2.05
C GLU A 596 3.18 -42.15 -1.98
N ALA A 597 2.43 -41.05 -1.80
CA ALA A 597 3.01 -39.72 -1.66
C ALA A 597 3.47 -39.47 -0.21
N TYR A 598 4.65 -38.88 -0.06
CA TYR A 598 5.21 -38.50 1.23
C TYR A 598 4.87 -37.03 1.53
N LEU A 599 3.93 -36.80 2.44
CA LEU A 599 3.58 -35.45 2.91
C LEU A 599 4.11 -35.24 4.34
N HIS A 600 4.81 -34.13 4.58
CA HIS A 600 5.32 -33.77 5.90
C HIS A 600 5.09 -32.28 6.17
N ASP A 601 4.26 -31.94 7.16
CA ASP A 601 3.83 -30.56 7.45
C ASP A 601 3.35 -29.84 6.18
N ALA A 602 2.65 -30.57 5.32
CA ALA A 602 2.22 -30.10 4.02
C ALA A 602 0.70 -29.97 3.97
N VAL A 603 0.25 -29.06 3.10
CA VAL A 603 -1.17 -28.75 2.90
C VAL A 603 -1.50 -28.90 1.42
N VAL A 604 -2.53 -29.68 1.12
CA VAL A 604 -3.02 -29.96 -0.24
C VAL A 604 -4.41 -29.35 -0.38
N LEU A 605 -4.55 -28.33 -1.22
CA LEU A 605 -5.80 -27.62 -1.43
C LEU A 605 -6.70 -28.33 -2.45
N ARG A 606 -8.00 -28.03 -2.37
CA ARG A 606 -9.01 -28.59 -3.27
C ARG A 606 -8.62 -28.37 -4.75
N GLY A 607 -8.75 -29.43 -5.56
CA GLY A 607 -8.40 -29.41 -6.98
C GLY A 607 -6.91 -29.62 -7.27
N ALA A 608 -6.07 -29.81 -6.26
CA ALA A 608 -4.71 -30.27 -6.45
C ALA A 608 -4.66 -31.80 -6.64
N THR A 609 -3.66 -32.26 -7.40
CA THR A 609 -3.38 -33.69 -7.61
C THR A 609 -1.93 -33.99 -7.23
N VAL A 610 -1.73 -34.99 -6.38
CA VAL A 610 -0.40 -35.45 -5.94
C VAL A 610 -0.22 -36.90 -6.36
N GLU A 611 0.66 -37.13 -7.33
CA GLU A 611 0.91 -38.44 -7.92
C GLU A 611 1.75 -39.36 -7.00
N PRO A 612 1.76 -40.69 -7.25
CA PRO A 612 2.59 -41.64 -6.50
C PRO A 612 4.09 -41.30 -6.53
N GLY A 613 4.82 -41.61 -5.45
CA GLY A 613 6.28 -41.40 -5.37
C GLY A 613 6.71 -39.94 -5.37
N THR A 614 5.85 -39.02 -4.92
CA THR A 614 6.17 -37.60 -4.73
C THR A 614 6.42 -37.30 -3.26
N ALA A 615 7.16 -36.23 -2.98
CA ALA A 615 7.37 -35.75 -1.62
C ALA A 615 7.08 -34.24 -1.51
N ALA A 616 6.30 -33.85 -0.50
CA ALA A 616 6.06 -32.44 -0.18
C ALA A 616 6.32 -32.18 1.30
N ILE A 617 7.24 -31.27 1.59
CA ILE A 617 7.70 -30.93 2.94
C ILE A 617 7.48 -29.44 3.19
N ARG A 618 6.77 -29.06 4.26
CA ARG A 618 6.49 -27.66 4.63
C ARG A 618 5.98 -26.81 3.45
N SER A 619 5.17 -27.43 2.60
CA SER A 619 4.76 -26.88 1.31
C SER A 619 3.23 -26.79 1.22
N LEU A 620 2.74 -25.80 0.47
CA LEU A 620 1.33 -25.62 0.17
C LEU A 620 1.11 -25.88 -1.31
N ILE A 621 0.27 -26.85 -1.62
CA ILE A 621 -0.09 -27.24 -2.98
C ILE A 621 -1.47 -26.66 -3.28
N GLY A 622 -1.46 -25.61 -4.09
CA GLY A 622 -2.61 -24.80 -4.43
C GLY A 622 -3.56 -25.46 -5.43
N PRO A 623 -4.73 -24.84 -5.67
CA PRO A 623 -5.73 -25.38 -6.59
C PRO A 623 -5.16 -25.55 -8.01
N ASN A 624 -5.60 -26.58 -8.72
CA ASN A 624 -5.21 -26.89 -10.10
C ASN A 624 -3.72 -27.20 -10.31
N VAL A 625 -2.98 -27.50 -9.24
CA VAL A 625 -1.58 -27.93 -9.33
C VAL A 625 -1.51 -29.46 -9.36
N THR A 626 -0.76 -30.01 -10.33
CA THR A 626 -0.41 -31.43 -10.38
C THR A 626 1.06 -31.62 -10.02
N LEU A 627 1.31 -32.27 -8.88
CA LEU A 627 2.63 -32.76 -8.48
C LEU A 627 2.87 -34.10 -9.15
N ARG A 628 3.70 -34.08 -10.20
CA ARG A 628 4.04 -35.27 -10.99
C ARG A 628 4.99 -36.22 -10.25
N ARG A 629 4.87 -37.51 -10.53
CA ARG A 629 5.68 -38.61 -9.97
C ARG A 629 7.18 -38.28 -9.92
N GLY A 630 7.82 -38.61 -8.80
CA GLY A 630 9.27 -38.42 -8.59
C GLY A 630 9.68 -36.99 -8.20
N ARG A 631 8.74 -36.03 -8.16
CA ARG A 631 9.05 -34.65 -7.75
C ARG A 631 9.04 -34.52 -6.23
N MET A 632 10.10 -33.90 -5.71
CA MET A 632 10.19 -33.46 -4.31
C MET A 632 10.08 -31.94 -4.24
N VAL A 633 9.25 -31.43 -3.33
CA VAL A 633 9.09 -30.00 -3.07
C VAL A 633 9.21 -29.70 -1.59
N THR A 634 10.00 -28.69 -1.26
CA THR A 634 10.30 -28.28 0.12
C THR A 634 10.18 -26.78 0.23
N ASP A 635 9.48 -26.29 1.26
CA ASP A 635 9.27 -24.86 1.52
C ASP A 635 8.69 -24.08 0.31
N GLN A 636 7.87 -24.74 -0.50
CA GLN A 636 7.31 -24.16 -1.73
C GLN A 636 5.81 -23.92 -1.64
N LEU A 637 5.41 -22.78 -2.19
CA LEU A 637 4.02 -22.43 -2.46
C LEU A 637 3.78 -22.67 -3.95
N LEU A 638 3.14 -23.79 -4.26
CA LEU A 638 2.74 -24.09 -5.63
C LEU A 638 1.32 -23.59 -5.81
N GLY A 639 1.08 -22.68 -6.74
CA GLY A 639 -0.24 -22.09 -6.93
C GLY A 639 -0.34 -21.45 -8.30
N ALA A 640 -1.51 -20.88 -8.60
CA ALA A 640 -1.73 -20.18 -9.86
C ALA A 640 -1.01 -18.82 -9.82
N LEU A 641 0.15 -18.76 -10.49
CA LEU A 641 0.67 -17.53 -11.08
C LEU A 641 0.72 -17.71 -12.59
#